data_AF-A0A263NVB0-F1
#
_entry.id   AF-A0A263NVB0-F1
#
_cell.length_a   1.000
_cell.length_b   1.000
_cell.length_c   1.000
_cell.angle_alpha   90.00
_cell.angle_beta   90.00
_cell.angle_gamma   90.00
#
_symmetry.space_group_name_H-M   'P 1'
#
loop_
_entity.id
_entity.type
_entity.pdbx_description
1 polymer ?
#
loop_
_entity_poly.entity_id
_entity_poly.type
_entity_poly.pdbx_seq_one_letter_code
_entity_poly.pdbx_strand_id
1 'polypeptide(L)'
;MNSRFVSIKLSALTQVEKFRSEANAKLNQKTKGSLGQFFTPKSIALYMASIFKSIRGKVRLLDPGAGPGALTAAFTDEAIKRSSADSISISAFEIDSVIHPYLQKSFDLCQSALAHKGTPAEFILHGSDFIDGAFFDGLFQSSQSYTHVIMNPPYKKISAASDHRKLLSLAGIETVNLYSGFVSLALKQLLPGGELVAIIPRSFCNGPYYQAFRELITETSAINHIHIFDSRNAAFAEDEVLQENIIIHLIKGETQGRVVITSSPTSDFHLDEESGTITASDMTTRTVDFGSIVYPNDKEKFFHIAANDRDLAVIQKLSAFPASLKDLGVSVSTGPVVSFRAKDDLRDVISPSSVPLINPGHLGLSVKWPKIGKKPNAIEVTPATKKSLWSHQGSFVFVRRFSSKEERRRIVATLYESNLPGELIGLDNGLNVFHIAKSGLDAVMARGLFVYLNSTLLDKYYRNFGGHTQVNATDLKNLNYPSLESLQRLGARVSDGVLTQTEIDHFIDEEIFRMTGEDNNPLHAQQKIDEAISILIALGLPRAQQNERTALTLLALIDLTPNGSWAELKRPLLGVTPIMTWVKDSYGKEYAPNTRETFRRQTLHQFVDAGLCLYNPDKPDRPVNSPSACYQIALELFHVLVTFGTQSWKSNLQNWLQESTTLISQYAMGREMELIPLTLNGKTEIKLSPGAHSQLIHDIVTEFGPRFAPGAEVIYLGDTGAKEDFFEKDRLAELGVVVDRKGKLPDVVLYWPERNWLLLIESVTSHGPVDGKRHGELAKLFSECSAGLVYVSAFPDRKTMVKYLSVLAWETEVWVADAPTHMIHFNGDRFLGPHL
;
A
#
# COMPACT_ATOMS: atom_id res chain seq x y z
N MET A 1 24.47 -42.98 21.48
CA MET A 1 23.90 -41.64 21.75
C MET A 1 24.00 -40.79 20.48
N ASN A 2 23.25 -41.16 19.44
CA ASN A 2 23.21 -40.41 18.17
C ASN A 2 21.75 -40.11 17.85
N SER A 3 21.32 -38.87 18.10
CA SER A 3 20.20 -38.27 17.38
C SER A 3 20.16 -36.76 17.62
N ARG A 4 19.97 -36.01 16.53
CA ARG A 4 19.37 -34.66 16.46
C ARG A 4 20.25 -33.45 16.80
N PHE A 5 21.00 -33.02 15.79
CA PHE A 5 21.06 -31.59 15.42
C PHE A 5 20.77 -31.49 13.92
N VAL A 6 19.48 -31.55 13.56
CA VAL A 6 19.00 -31.31 12.20
C VAL A 6 18.05 -30.11 12.25
N SER A 7 18.48 -29.02 11.59
CA SER A 7 17.67 -27.95 10.97
C SER A 7 16.54 -27.30 11.80
N ILE A 8 16.81 -26.12 12.34
CA ILE A 8 15.81 -25.04 12.45
C ILE A 8 16.25 -23.96 11.48
N LYS A 9 15.49 -23.60 10.43
CA LYS A 9 15.53 -22.25 9.79
C LYS A 9 14.56 -21.97 8.62
N LEU A 10 13.35 -22.55 8.57
CA LEU A 10 12.26 -21.93 7.78
C LEU A 10 10.96 -21.85 8.59
N SER A 11 10.35 -20.67 8.62
CA SER A 11 9.04 -20.44 9.24
C SER A 11 7.97 -21.32 8.59
N ALA A 12 6.97 -21.77 9.35
CA ALA A 12 5.90 -22.61 8.80
C ALA A 12 5.17 -21.86 7.67
N LEU A 13 4.90 -20.58 7.87
CA LEU A 13 4.25 -19.71 6.87
C LEU A 13 5.01 -19.66 5.55
N THR A 14 6.35 -19.66 5.57
CA THR A 14 7.16 -19.60 4.35
C THR A 14 7.01 -20.86 3.50
N GLN A 15 6.80 -22.01 4.13
CA GLN A 15 6.55 -23.27 3.44
C GLN A 15 5.09 -23.37 2.96
N VAL A 16 4.14 -22.93 3.80
CA VAL A 16 2.71 -22.91 3.46
C VAL A 16 2.40 -22.00 2.28
N GLU A 17 3.19 -20.95 2.04
CA GLU A 17 3.06 -20.12 0.83
C GLU A 17 3.19 -20.94 -0.46
N LYS A 18 4.04 -21.99 -0.47
CA LYS A 18 4.15 -22.90 -1.62
C LYS A 18 2.86 -23.70 -1.81
N PHE A 19 2.29 -24.20 -0.72
CA PHE A 19 1.02 -24.92 -0.76
C PHE A 19 -0.14 -24.03 -1.21
N ARG A 20 -0.13 -22.75 -0.82
CA ARG A 20 -1.09 -21.74 -1.29
C ARG A 20 -1.02 -21.60 -2.81
N SER A 21 0.19 -21.40 -3.37
CA SER A 21 0.39 -21.28 -4.81
C SER A 21 -0.03 -22.55 -5.57
N GLU A 22 0.31 -23.73 -5.05
CA GLU A 22 -0.09 -25.02 -5.65
C GLU A 22 -1.61 -25.22 -5.62
N ALA A 23 -2.26 -24.92 -4.48
CA ALA A 23 -3.71 -25.03 -4.33
C ALA A 23 -4.45 -24.07 -5.27
N ASN A 24 -3.99 -22.82 -5.38
CA ASN A 24 -4.53 -21.83 -6.32
C ASN A 24 -4.50 -22.33 -7.77
N ALA A 25 -3.44 -23.03 -8.18
CA ALA A 25 -3.32 -23.58 -9.54
C ALA A 25 -4.28 -24.77 -9.82
N LYS A 26 -4.84 -25.40 -8.78
CA LYS A 26 -5.79 -26.51 -8.91
C LYS A 26 -7.25 -26.08 -8.89
N LEU A 27 -7.55 -24.84 -8.49
CA LEU A 27 -8.91 -24.34 -8.42
C LEU A 27 -9.47 -24.00 -9.80
N ASN A 28 -10.71 -24.42 -10.06
CA ASN A 28 -11.47 -23.95 -11.20
C ASN A 28 -12.01 -22.54 -10.94
N GLN A 29 -11.85 -21.63 -11.90
CA GLN A 29 -12.34 -20.24 -11.82
C GLN A 29 -13.85 -20.15 -11.50
N LYS A 30 -14.66 -21.11 -11.99
CA LYS A 30 -16.10 -21.19 -11.70
C LYS A 30 -16.38 -21.52 -10.23
N THR A 31 -15.60 -22.42 -9.63
CA THR A 31 -15.71 -22.81 -8.21
C THR A 31 -15.22 -21.68 -7.31
N LYS A 32 -14.11 -21.03 -7.67
CA LYS A 32 -13.57 -19.85 -6.97
C LYS A 32 -14.60 -18.72 -6.87
N GLY A 33 -15.26 -18.41 -7.99
CA GLY A 33 -16.34 -17.42 -8.04
C GLY A 33 -17.61 -17.85 -7.30
N SER A 34 -17.97 -19.14 -7.29
CA SER A 34 -19.16 -19.63 -6.58
C SER A 34 -18.97 -19.65 -5.07
N LEU A 35 -17.78 -19.93 -4.57
CA LEU A 35 -17.47 -19.91 -3.14
C LEU A 35 -17.04 -18.52 -2.64
N GLY A 36 -16.61 -17.61 -3.53
CA GLY A 36 -16.06 -16.31 -3.16
C GLY A 36 -14.71 -16.45 -2.44
N GLN A 37 -13.91 -17.44 -2.84
CA GLN A 37 -12.70 -17.88 -2.16
C GLN A 37 -11.47 -17.10 -2.69
N PHE A 38 -10.77 -16.42 -1.78
CA PHE A 38 -9.53 -15.70 -2.07
C PHE A 38 -8.50 -16.08 -1.01
N PHE A 39 -7.38 -16.68 -1.42
CA PHE A 39 -6.39 -17.15 -0.45
C PHE A 39 -5.44 -16.02 -0.05
N THR A 40 -5.32 -15.82 1.25
CA THR A 40 -4.48 -14.76 1.84
C THR A 40 -3.01 -14.97 1.50
N PRO A 41 -2.34 -13.99 0.86
CA PRO A 41 -0.89 -14.03 0.65
C PRO A 41 -0.11 -14.03 1.97
N LYS A 42 1.09 -14.65 1.96
CA LYS A 42 2.01 -14.69 3.11
C LYS A 42 2.19 -13.33 3.82
N SER A 43 2.43 -12.25 3.08
CA SER A 43 2.70 -10.94 3.67
C SER A 43 1.52 -10.43 4.50
N ILE A 44 0.29 -10.56 3.99
CA ILE A 44 -0.93 -10.16 4.70
C ILE A 44 -1.16 -11.06 5.92
N ALA A 45 -0.98 -12.38 5.77
CA ALA A 45 -1.13 -13.32 6.87
C ALA A 45 -0.15 -13.01 8.03
N LEU A 46 1.12 -12.73 7.69
CA LEU A 46 2.16 -12.30 8.63
C LEU A 46 1.71 -11.04 9.40
N TYR A 47 1.22 -10.03 8.68
CA TYR A 47 0.78 -8.79 9.31
C TYR A 47 -0.43 -9.00 10.22
N MET A 48 -1.46 -9.72 9.76
CA MET A 48 -2.65 -10.03 10.55
C MET A 48 -2.30 -10.75 11.85
N ALA A 49 -1.40 -11.75 11.81
CA ALA A 49 -0.95 -12.44 13.01
C ALA A 49 -0.20 -11.52 13.98
N SER A 50 0.58 -10.55 13.47
CA SER A 50 1.34 -9.62 14.32
C SER A 50 0.47 -8.65 15.11
N ILE A 51 -0.77 -8.39 14.68
CA ILE A 51 -1.68 -7.40 15.30
C ILE A 51 -2.27 -7.89 16.63
N PHE A 52 -2.36 -9.20 16.87
CA PHE A 52 -2.88 -9.73 18.14
C PHE A 52 -2.12 -9.10 19.32
N LYS A 53 -2.85 -8.62 20.33
CA LYS A 53 -2.28 -7.97 21.52
C LYS A 53 -1.67 -9.00 22.46
N SER A 54 -2.23 -10.20 22.49
CA SER A 54 -1.80 -11.30 23.33
C SER A 54 -1.88 -12.62 22.57
N ILE A 55 -0.89 -13.50 22.72
CA ILE A 55 -0.99 -14.93 22.37
C ILE A 55 -0.33 -15.69 23.51
N ARG A 56 -1.09 -15.94 24.58
CA ARG A 56 -0.56 -16.50 25.83
C ARG A 56 -1.54 -17.47 26.48
N GLY A 57 -1.03 -18.34 27.35
CA GLY A 57 -1.83 -19.31 28.10
C GLY A 57 -2.39 -20.43 27.22
N LYS A 58 -3.58 -20.93 27.57
CA LYS A 58 -4.30 -21.95 26.78
C LYS A 58 -4.99 -21.31 25.57
N VAL A 59 -4.31 -21.32 24.43
CA VAL A 59 -4.80 -20.74 23.19
C VAL A 59 -5.74 -21.70 22.47
N ARG A 60 -6.92 -21.19 22.12
CA ARG A 60 -7.91 -21.82 21.22
C ARG A 60 -8.17 -20.88 20.05
N LEU A 61 -7.66 -21.23 18.87
CA LEU A 61 -7.78 -20.47 17.62
C LEU A 61 -8.91 -21.04 16.75
N LEU A 62 -9.72 -20.14 16.18
CA LEU A 62 -10.67 -20.45 15.11
C LEU A 62 -10.23 -19.79 13.80
N ASP A 63 -10.13 -20.60 12.73
CA ASP A 63 -9.90 -20.18 11.35
C ASP A 63 -11.09 -20.63 10.46
N PRO A 64 -12.16 -19.84 10.35
CA PRO A 64 -13.46 -20.28 9.81
C PRO A 64 -13.51 -20.36 8.27
N GLY A 65 -12.43 -20.00 7.58
CA GLY A 65 -12.31 -20.05 6.12
C GLY A 65 -10.85 -20.27 5.76
N ALA A 66 -10.33 -21.41 6.19
CA ALA A 66 -8.89 -21.62 6.36
C ALA A 66 -8.11 -21.67 5.05
N GLY A 67 -8.75 -22.08 3.94
CA GLY A 67 -8.05 -22.31 2.69
C GLY A 67 -6.88 -23.28 2.89
N PRO A 68 -5.75 -23.05 2.24
CA PRO A 68 -4.52 -23.83 2.44
C PRO A 68 -3.84 -23.63 3.81
N GLY A 69 -4.39 -22.80 4.71
CA GLY A 69 -3.88 -22.64 6.08
C GLY A 69 -2.84 -21.54 6.28
N ALA A 70 -2.76 -20.54 5.40
CA ALA A 70 -1.79 -19.45 5.52
C ALA A 70 -1.98 -18.63 6.81
N LEU A 71 -3.22 -18.31 7.19
CA LEU A 71 -3.52 -17.58 8.43
C LEU A 71 -3.19 -18.41 9.67
N THR A 72 -3.59 -19.69 9.67
CA THR A 72 -3.21 -20.66 10.71
C THR A 72 -1.68 -20.76 10.88
N ALA A 73 -0.92 -20.82 9.78
CA ALA A 73 0.54 -20.89 9.82
C ALA A 73 1.18 -19.60 10.34
N ALA A 74 0.67 -18.44 9.91
CA ALA A 74 1.14 -17.14 10.39
C ALA A 74 0.90 -16.96 11.89
N PHE A 75 -0.29 -17.33 12.39
CA PHE A 75 -0.60 -17.31 13.81
C PHE A 75 0.33 -18.25 14.60
N THR A 76 0.59 -19.45 14.07
CA THR A 76 1.52 -20.41 14.70
C THR A 76 2.94 -19.85 14.78
N ASP A 77 3.48 -19.29 13.70
CA ASP A 77 4.80 -18.66 13.69
C ASP A 77 4.88 -17.51 14.71
N GLU A 78 3.84 -16.68 14.82
CA GLU A 78 3.78 -15.58 15.79
C GLU A 78 3.66 -16.10 17.25
N ALA A 79 2.88 -17.15 17.49
CA ALA A 79 2.78 -17.78 18.81
C ALA A 79 4.14 -18.35 19.27
N ILE A 80 4.87 -19.00 18.36
CA ILE A 80 6.23 -19.48 18.58
C ILE A 80 7.17 -18.32 18.90
N LYS A 81 7.12 -17.24 18.11
CA LYS A 81 7.93 -16.03 18.32
C LYS A 81 7.73 -15.45 19.72
N ARG A 82 6.48 -15.40 20.20
CA ARG A 82 6.13 -14.86 21.52
C ARG A 82 6.44 -15.82 22.68
N SER A 83 6.52 -17.13 22.42
CA SER A 83 6.90 -18.15 23.41
C SER A 83 6.15 -18.06 24.75
N SER A 84 4.86 -17.68 24.70
CA SER A 84 4.03 -17.40 25.88
C SER A 84 2.78 -18.29 25.98
N ALA A 85 2.54 -19.17 25.01
CA ALA A 85 1.40 -20.07 24.98
C ALA A 85 1.72 -21.40 25.70
N ASP A 86 0.84 -21.81 26.61
CA ASP A 86 0.94 -23.08 27.33
C ASP A 86 0.52 -24.27 26.46
N SER A 87 -0.46 -24.04 25.58
CA SER A 87 -1.00 -25.03 24.63
C SER A 87 -1.75 -24.31 23.52
N ILE A 88 -1.81 -24.90 22.32
CA ILE A 88 -2.53 -24.36 21.18
C ILE A 88 -3.49 -25.41 20.60
N SER A 89 -4.78 -25.11 20.58
CA SER A 89 -5.78 -25.90 19.85
C SER A 89 -6.33 -25.05 18.71
N ILE A 90 -6.35 -25.59 17.49
CA ILE A 90 -6.79 -24.88 16.29
C ILE A 90 -7.96 -25.63 15.65
N SER A 91 -9.09 -24.95 15.49
CA SER A 91 -10.22 -25.41 14.69
C SER A 91 -10.25 -24.64 13.38
N ALA A 92 -10.12 -25.32 12.25
CA ALA A 92 -10.17 -24.71 10.93
C ALA A 92 -11.31 -25.28 10.10
N PHE A 93 -12.07 -24.42 9.43
CA PHE A 93 -13.16 -24.80 8.53
C PHE A 93 -12.75 -24.58 7.08
N GLU A 94 -12.93 -25.61 6.25
CA GLU A 94 -12.73 -25.53 4.81
C GLU A 94 -13.74 -26.42 4.10
N ILE A 95 -14.62 -25.82 3.30
CA ILE A 95 -15.72 -26.53 2.64
C ILE A 95 -15.25 -27.24 1.36
N ASP A 96 -14.19 -26.76 0.71
CA ASP A 96 -13.68 -27.35 -0.52
C ASP A 96 -12.73 -28.52 -0.23
N SER A 97 -13.21 -29.74 -0.49
CA SER A 97 -12.43 -30.97 -0.31
C SER A 97 -11.15 -31.02 -1.15
N VAL A 98 -11.05 -30.24 -2.23
CA VAL A 98 -9.81 -30.14 -3.03
C VAL A 98 -8.69 -29.48 -2.23
N ILE A 99 -9.04 -28.63 -1.25
CA ILE A 99 -8.09 -27.87 -0.44
C ILE A 99 -7.65 -28.65 0.81
N HIS A 100 -8.45 -29.61 1.29
CA HIS A 100 -8.14 -30.41 2.49
C HIS A 100 -6.73 -31.01 2.52
N PRO A 101 -6.20 -31.61 1.42
CA PRO A 101 -4.84 -32.15 1.43
C PRO A 101 -3.75 -31.09 1.64
N TYR A 102 -3.97 -29.87 1.16
CA TYR A 102 -3.02 -28.76 1.33
C TYR A 102 -3.08 -28.21 2.76
N LEU A 103 -4.29 -28.06 3.30
CA LEU A 103 -4.50 -27.64 4.69
C LEU A 103 -3.90 -28.65 5.69
N GLN A 104 -4.04 -29.95 5.43
CA GLN A 104 -3.45 -30.99 6.27
C GLN A 104 -1.90 -30.91 6.27
N LYS A 105 -1.26 -30.70 5.10
CA LYS A 105 0.19 -30.47 5.05
C LYS A 105 0.61 -29.25 5.86
N SER A 106 -0.18 -28.17 5.82
CA SER A 106 0.06 -26.98 6.62
C SER A 106 -0.05 -27.27 8.12
N PHE A 107 -1.04 -28.07 8.54
CA PHE A 107 -1.17 -28.53 9.93
C PHE A 107 0.04 -29.34 10.38
N ASP A 108 0.50 -30.29 9.58
CA ASP A 108 1.66 -31.14 9.92
C ASP A 108 2.92 -30.29 10.14
N LEU A 109 3.13 -29.25 9.32
CA LEU A 109 4.23 -28.29 9.49
C LEU A 109 4.08 -27.46 10.77
N CYS A 110 2.89 -26.93 11.04
CA CYS A 110 2.62 -26.13 12.23
C CYS A 110 2.76 -26.95 13.50
N GLN A 111 2.24 -28.18 13.52
CA GLN A 111 2.34 -29.11 14.63
C GLN A 111 3.80 -29.50 14.89
N SER A 112 4.57 -29.77 13.83
CA SER A 112 6.00 -30.05 13.96
C SER A 112 6.76 -28.86 14.54
N ALA A 113 6.48 -27.64 14.08
CA ALA A 113 7.12 -26.42 14.58
C ALA A 113 6.82 -26.17 16.07
N LEU A 114 5.58 -26.40 16.52
CA LEU A 114 5.19 -26.29 17.93
C LEU A 114 5.79 -27.41 18.79
N ALA A 115 5.83 -28.65 18.29
CA ALA A 115 6.45 -29.77 18.98
C ALA A 115 7.95 -29.54 19.22
N HIS A 116 8.66 -28.97 18.24
CA HIS A 116 10.07 -28.56 18.40
C HIS A 116 10.29 -27.51 19.50
N LYS A 117 9.26 -26.72 19.83
CA LYS A 117 9.27 -25.73 20.91
C LYS A 117 8.71 -26.27 22.23
N GLY A 118 8.23 -27.51 22.26
CA GLY A 118 7.64 -28.13 23.45
C GLY A 118 6.24 -27.62 23.78
N THR A 119 5.54 -26.95 22.85
CA THR A 119 4.16 -26.48 23.05
C THR A 119 3.17 -27.56 22.61
N PRO A 120 2.35 -28.13 23.51
CA PRO A 120 1.28 -29.06 23.14
C PRO A 120 0.33 -28.43 22.12
N ALA A 121 0.04 -29.15 21.04
CA ALA A 121 -0.77 -28.64 19.95
C ALA A 121 -1.75 -29.68 19.39
N GLU A 122 -2.97 -29.21 19.08
CA GLU A 122 -4.03 -29.98 18.45
C GLU A 122 -4.59 -29.18 17.26
N PHE A 123 -4.82 -29.86 16.14
CA PHE A 123 -5.36 -29.26 14.92
C PHE A 123 -6.55 -30.08 14.45
N ILE A 124 -7.69 -29.41 14.23
CA ILE A 124 -8.96 -30.04 13.82
C ILE A 124 -9.42 -29.40 12.52
N LEU A 125 -9.55 -30.21 11.47
CA LEU A 125 -10.17 -29.84 10.21
C LEU A 125 -11.66 -30.17 10.24
N HIS A 126 -12.49 -29.15 10.05
CA HIS A 126 -13.91 -29.28 9.81
C HIS A 126 -14.17 -29.13 8.30
N GLY A 127 -14.51 -30.23 7.63
CA GLY A 127 -14.84 -30.25 6.20
C GLY A 127 -16.26 -29.79 5.84
N SER A 128 -16.97 -29.15 6.78
CA SER A 128 -18.35 -28.67 6.63
C SER A 128 -18.41 -27.16 6.37
N ASP A 129 -19.55 -26.66 5.88
CA ASP A 129 -19.80 -25.22 5.79
C ASP A 129 -19.79 -24.61 7.20
N PHE A 130 -19.06 -23.51 7.42
CA PHE A 130 -18.93 -22.89 8.74
C PHE A 130 -20.27 -22.40 9.31
N ILE A 131 -21.18 -21.89 8.47
CA ILE A 131 -22.51 -21.46 8.89
C ILE A 131 -23.35 -22.69 9.21
N ASP A 132 -23.32 -23.76 8.40
CA ASP A 132 -24.10 -24.97 8.70
C ASP A 132 -23.57 -25.70 9.94
N GLY A 133 -22.26 -25.92 10.00
CA GLY A 133 -21.57 -26.53 11.13
C GLY A 133 -21.79 -25.74 12.41
N ALA A 134 -22.06 -24.44 12.31
CA ALA A 134 -22.46 -23.66 13.47
C ALA A 134 -23.76 -24.14 14.12
N PHE A 135 -24.73 -24.57 13.33
CA PHE A 135 -26.04 -24.96 13.82
C PHE A 135 -26.18 -26.48 14.00
N PHE A 136 -25.66 -27.28 13.07
CA PHE A 136 -25.94 -28.70 12.99
C PHE A 136 -24.91 -29.58 13.71
N ASP A 137 -23.65 -29.17 13.77
CA ASP A 137 -22.58 -29.96 14.40
C ASP A 137 -22.50 -29.73 15.92
N GLY A 138 -23.45 -28.99 16.50
CA GLY A 138 -23.47 -28.69 17.94
C GLY A 138 -22.34 -27.78 18.42
N LEU A 139 -21.49 -27.27 17.52
CA LEU A 139 -20.37 -26.37 17.83
C LEU A 139 -20.79 -25.11 18.61
N PHE A 140 -22.07 -24.72 18.52
CA PHE A 140 -22.64 -23.52 19.15
C PHE A 140 -23.73 -23.85 20.18
N GLN A 141 -23.88 -25.12 20.59
CA GLN A 141 -24.97 -25.56 21.46
C GLN A 141 -24.89 -25.08 22.92
N SER A 142 -23.84 -24.39 23.40
CA SER A 142 -23.94 -23.58 24.65
C SER A 142 -22.69 -22.86 25.19
N SER A 143 -21.49 -22.94 24.63
CA SER A 143 -20.34 -22.23 25.24
C SER A 143 -19.44 -21.52 24.24
N GLN A 144 -19.22 -20.22 24.47
CA GLN A 144 -18.07 -19.49 23.95
C GLN A 144 -16.81 -20.32 24.19
N SER A 145 -15.99 -20.46 23.16
CA SER A 145 -14.97 -21.51 23.13
C SER A 145 -13.62 -21.02 22.65
N TYR A 146 -13.55 -19.91 21.91
CA TYR A 146 -12.31 -19.45 21.32
C TYR A 146 -11.72 -18.24 22.03
N THR A 147 -10.40 -18.26 22.16
CA THR A 147 -9.61 -17.12 22.66
C THR A 147 -9.18 -16.20 21.52
N HIS A 148 -9.00 -16.76 20.32
CA HIS A 148 -8.50 -16.04 19.15
C HIS A 148 -9.28 -16.48 17.92
N VAL A 149 -9.51 -15.55 17.01
CA VAL A 149 -10.05 -15.79 15.68
C VAL A 149 -9.19 -15.06 14.67
N ILE A 150 -8.74 -15.75 13.63
CA ILE A 150 -8.07 -15.12 12.48
C ILE A 150 -8.81 -15.53 11.22
N MET A 151 -9.16 -14.58 10.34
CA MET A 151 -9.95 -14.95 9.15
C MET A 151 -9.80 -14.03 7.94
N ASN A 152 -9.91 -14.65 6.77
CA ASN A 152 -10.25 -14.00 5.51
C ASN A 152 -11.54 -14.68 4.98
N PRO A 153 -12.72 -14.18 5.40
CA PRO A 153 -13.99 -14.85 5.10
C PRO A 153 -14.40 -14.67 3.61
N PRO A 154 -15.32 -15.49 3.08
CA PRO A 154 -15.72 -15.40 1.68
C PRO A 154 -16.53 -14.13 1.37
N TYR A 155 -16.25 -13.48 0.23
CA TYR A 155 -16.87 -12.22 -0.17
C TYR A 155 -18.01 -12.45 -1.18
N LYS A 156 -19.21 -12.79 -0.69
CA LYS A 156 -20.35 -13.14 -1.54
C LYS A 156 -21.67 -12.64 -1.00
N LYS A 157 -22.46 -11.99 -1.86
CA LYS A 157 -23.83 -11.58 -1.51
C LYS A 157 -24.71 -12.80 -1.28
N ILE A 158 -25.50 -12.73 -0.23
CA ILE A 158 -26.47 -13.75 0.17
C ILE A 158 -27.84 -13.32 -0.34
N SER A 159 -28.58 -14.21 -1.01
CA SER A 159 -29.96 -13.93 -1.42
C SER A 159 -30.91 -14.04 -0.21
N ALA A 160 -32.01 -13.30 -0.22
CA ALA A 160 -32.98 -13.32 0.87
C ALA A 160 -33.60 -14.72 1.12
N ALA A 161 -33.61 -15.58 0.11
CA ALA A 161 -34.20 -16.92 0.17
C ALA A 161 -33.18 -18.04 0.49
N SER A 162 -31.88 -17.75 0.59
CA SER A 162 -30.87 -18.79 0.80
C SER A 162 -30.93 -19.39 2.21
N ASP A 163 -30.44 -20.63 2.34
CA ASP A 163 -30.39 -21.30 3.64
C ASP A 163 -29.40 -20.64 4.60
N HIS A 164 -28.25 -20.15 4.09
CA HIS A 164 -27.35 -19.28 4.87
C HIS A 164 -28.08 -18.09 5.49
N ARG A 165 -29.01 -17.45 4.77
CA ARG A 165 -29.75 -16.30 5.29
C ARG A 165 -30.68 -16.71 6.43
N LYS A 166 -31.36 -17.84 6.29
CA LYS A 166 -32.26 -18.39 7.31
C LYS A 166 -31.49 -18.76 8.57
N LEU A 167 -30.39 -19.49 8.44
CA LEU A 167 -29.54 -19.89 9.56
C LEU A 167 -28.98 -18.67 10.30
N LEU A 168 -28.38 -17.71 9.59
CA LEU A 168 -27.87 -16.48 10.22
C LEU A 168 -28.98 -15.72 10.96
N SER A 169 -30.19 -15.65 10.42
CA SER A 169 -31.33 -15.02 11.09
C SER A 169 -31.74 -15.77 12.38
N LEU A 170 -31.67 -17.10 12.41
CA LEU A 170 -31.87 -17.89 13.63
C LEU A 170 -30.83 -17.59 14.73
N ALA A 171 -29.61 -17.17 14.35
CA ALA A 171 -28.60 -16.67 15.30
C ALA A 171 -28.78 -15.18 15.65
N GLY A 172 -29.82 -14.51 15.17
CA GLY A 172 -30.05 -13.07 15.33
C GLY A 172 -29.06 -12.23 14.52
N ILE A 173 -28.58 -12.73 13.38
CA ILE A 173 -27.62 -12.05 12.50
C ILE A 173 -28.32 -11.65 11.20
N GLU A 174 -28.48 -10.35 11.01
CA GLU A 174 -29.07 -9.76 9.82
C GLU A 174 -27.97 -9.24 8.89
N THR A 175 -27.79 -9.90 7.74
CA THR A 175 -26.71 -9.58 6.80
C THR A 175 -27.08 -9.93 5.35
N VAL A 176 -26.44 -9.24 4.41
CA VAL A 176 -26.58 -9.46 2.96
C VAL A 176 -25.31 -10.05 2.32
N ASN A 177 -24.28 -10.34 3.11
CA ASN A 177 -23.01 -10.88 2.63
C ASN A 177 -22.44 -11.92 3.60
N LEU A 178 -21.74 -12.94 3.06
CA LEU A 178 -21.14 -14.02 3.85
C LEU A 178 -20.08 -13.48 4.82
N TYR A 179 -19.22 -12.54 4.42
CA TYR A 179 -18.15 -12.07 5.31
C TYR A 179 -18.67 -11.52 6.64
N SER A 180 -19.74 -10.72 6.60
CA SER A 180 -20.33 -10.14 7.80
C SER A 180 -21.08 -11.19 8.61
N GLY A 181 -21.61 -12.24 7.98
CA GLY A 181 -22.12 -13.43 8.67
C GLY A 181 -21.03 -14.19 9.42
N PHE A 182 -19.90 -14.46 8.76
CA PHE A 182 -18.75 -15.18 9.34
C PHE A 182 -18.17 -14.43 10.54
N VAL A 183 -17.91 -13.13 10.40
CA VAL A 183 -17.40 -12.30 11.50
C VAL A 183 -18.40 -12.26 12.66
N SER A 184 -19.70 -12.10 12.37
CA SER A 184 -20.73 -12.06 13.42
C SER A 184 -20.81 -13.37 14.21
N LEU A 185 -20.76 -14.51 13.53
CA LEU A 185 -20.74 -15.83 14.18
C LEU A 185 -19.47 -16.03 15.01
N ALA A 186 -18.30 -15.68 14.47
CA ALA A 186 -17.04 -15.84 15.19
C ALA A 186 -16.95 -14.91 16.42
N LEU A 187 -17.45 -13.67 16.34
CA LEU A 187 -17.59 -12.79 17.50
C LEU A 187 -18.47 -13.41 18.59
N LYS A 188 -19.57 -14.09 18.21
CA LYS A 188 -20.42 -14.79 19.19
C LYS A 188 -19.69 -15.95 19.86
N GLN A 189 -18.75 -16.62 19.18
CA GLN A 189 -17.96 -17.75 19.70
C GLN A 189 -16.74 -17.37 20.54
N LEU A 190 -16.27 -16.13 20.46
CA LEU A 190 -15.17 -15.65 21.30
C LEU A 190 -15.58 -15.63 22.78
N LEU A 191 -14.63 -15.97 23.65
CA LEU A 191 -14.70 -15.70 25.08
C LEU A 191 -14.61 -14.19 25.36
N PRO A 192 -15.05 -13.69 26.53
CA PRO A 192 -14.79 -12.31 26.92
C PRO A 192 -13.27 -12.10 27.03
N GLY A 193 -12.77 -11.00 26.49
CA GLY A 193 -11.33 -10.74 26.31
C GLY A 193 -10.70 -11.47 25.12
N GLY A 194 -11.45 -12.30 24.40
CA GLY A 194 -10.97 -12.96 23.18
C GLY A 194 -10.78 -11.98 22.02
N GLU A 195 -9.80 -12.27 21.17
CA GLU A 195 -9.38 -11.38 20.10
C GLU A 195 -9.78 -11.90 18.72
N LEU A 196 -10.20 -11.03 17.80
CA LEU A 196 -10.51 -11.35 16.41
C LEU A 196 -9.73 -10.43 15.48
N VAL A 197 -8.99 -11.01 14.54
CA VAL A 197 -8.35 -10.29 13.43
C VAL A 197 -8.93 -10.78 12.11
N ALA A 198 -9.53 -9.87 11.35
CA ALA A 198 -10.15 -10.22 10.07
C ALA A 198 -9.79 -9.23 8.97
N ILE A 199 -9.58 -9.74 7.75
CA ILE A 199 -9.52 -8.91 6.53
C ILE A 199 -10.89 -8.95 5.84
N ILE A 200 -11.56 -7.79 5.76
CA ILE A 200 -12.95 -7.69 5.26
C ILE A 200 -13.16 -6.47 4.34
N PRO A 201 -14.16 -6.50 3.45
CA PRO A 201 -14.44 -5.38 2.56
C PRO A 201 -14.91 -4.14 3.31
N ARG A 202 -14.31 -2.97 3.05
CA ARG A 202 -14.64 -1.66 3.63
C ARG A 202 -16.10 -1.26 3.44
N SER A 203 -16.80 -1.86 2.48
CA SER A 203 -18.22 -1.59 2.18
C SER A 203 -19.17 -1.65 3.39
N PHE A 204 -18.85 -2.37 4.47
CA PHE A 204 -19.69 -2.37 5.67
C PHE A 204 -19.70 -1.03 6.39
N CYS A 205 -18.66 -0.20 6.23
CA CYS A 205 -18.47 1.05 6.97
C CYS A 205 -19.63 2.03 6.77
N ASN A 206 -20.22 2.08 5.57
CA ASN A 206 -21.34 2.96 5.26
C ASN A 206 -22.47 2.31 4.43
N GLY A 207 -22.32 1.03 4.06
CA GLY A 207 -23.34 0.37 3.24
C GLY A 207 -24.67 0.25 4.01
N PRO A 208 -25.82 0.53 3.34
CA PRO A 208 -27.11 0.63 4.02
C PRO A 208 -27.61 -0.69 4.62
N TYR A 209 -27.12 -1.83 4.11
CA TYR A 209 -27.51 -3.16 4.59
C TYR A 209 -26.59 -3.69 5.71
N TYR A 210 -25.65 -2.89 6.21
CA TYR A 210 -24.65 -3.30 7.20
C TYR A 210 -24.82 -2.63 8.57
N GLN A 211 -25.91 -1.89 8.80
CA GLN A 211 -26.15 -1.22 10.08
C GLN A 211 -26.12 -2.20 11.27
N ALA A 212 -26.92 -3.27 11.21
CA ALA A 212 -26.95 -4.30 12.26
C ALA A 212 -25.56 -4.94 12.52
N PHE A 213 -24.74 -5.05 11.47
CA PHE A 213 -23.37 -5.55 11.61
C PHE A 213 -22.43 -4.55 12.30
N ARG A 214 -22.57 -3.25 11.99
CA ARG A 214 -21.83 -2.18 12.68
C ARG A 214 -22.21 -2.10 14.15
N GLU A 215 -23.50 -2.15 14.45
CA GLU A 215 -24.05 -2.19 15.82
C GLU A 215 -23.45 -3.37 16.61
N LEU A 216 -23.52 -4.59 16.06
CA LEU A 216 -22.93 -5.78 16.68
C LEU A 216 -21.45 -5.59 17.04
N ILE A 217 -20.63 -5.08 16.11
CA ILE A 217 -19.20 -4.84 16.36
C ILE A 217 -19.05 -3.86 17.53
N THR A 218 -19.73 -2.72 17.48
CA THR A 218 -19.55 -1.63 18.45
C THR A 218 -20.14 -1.93 19.83
N GLU A 219 -21.15 -2.79 19.92
CA GLU A 219 -21.79 -3.15 21.18
C GLU A 219 -21.11 -4.32 21.90
N THR A 220 -20.45 -5.21 21.15
CA THR A 220 -19.89 -6.46 21.71
C THR A 220 -18.37 -6.47 21.81
N SER A 221 -17.66 -5.53 21.17
CA SER A 221 -16.21 -5.52 21.12
C SER A 221 -15.61 -4.11 21.08
N ALA A 222 -14.40 -3.98 21.62
CA ALA A 222 -13.56 -2.81 21.39
C ALA A 222 -12.77 -2.98 20.09
N ILE A 223 -12.76 -1.95 19.26
CA ILE A 223 -11.88 -1.85 18.09
C ILE A 223 -10.52 -1.35 18.59
N ASN A 224 -9.48 -2.16 18.45
CA ASN A 224 -8.12 -1.81 18.87
C ASN A 224 -7.25 -1.35 17.69
N HIS A 225 -7.37 -2.01 16.53
CA HIS A 225 -6.56 -1.71 15.35
C HIS A 225 -7.40 -1.76 14.07
N ILE A 226 -7.20 -0.80 13.16
CA ILE A 226 -7.66 -0.86 11.77
C ILE A 226 -6.47 -0.61 10.83
N HIS A 227 -6.26 -1.49 9.85
CA HIS A 227 -5.35 -1.23 8.75
C HIS A 227 -6.10 -0.99 7.45
N ILE A 228 -5.69 0.03 6.70
CA ILE A 228 -6.27 0.43 5.42
C ILE A 228 -5.23 0.26 4.30
N PHE A 229 -5.65 -0.29 3.17
CA PHE A 229 -4.84 -0.26 1.95
C PHE A 229 -5.18 0.98 1.11
N ASP A 230 -4.20 1.80 0.73
CA ASP A 230 -4.47 3.03 -0.02
C ASP A 230 -4.97 2.73 -1.45
N SER A 231 -4.54 1.59 -2.01
CA SER A 231 -4.93 1.10 -3.32
C SER A 231 -5.86 -0.12 -3.21
N ARG A 232 -6.90 -0.14 -4.06
CA ARG A 232 -7.85 -1.26 -4.18
C ARG A 232 -7.24 -2.55 -4.69
N ASN A 233 -6.07 -2.46 -5.30
CA ASN A 233 -5.36 -3.63 -5.85
C ASN A 233 -4.34 -4.19 -4.87
N ALA A 234 -4.08 -3.52 -3.74
CA ALA A 234 -2.95 -3.88 -2.89
C ALA A 234 -3.14 -5.23 -2.19
N ALA A 235 -4.33 -5.50 -1.63
CA ALA A 235 -4.53 -6.69 -0.80
C ALA A 235 -4.52 -8.01 -1.60
N PHE A 236 -5.09 -8.04 -2.80
CA PHE A 236 -5.22 -9.26 -3.61
C PHE A 236 -4.87 -9.00 -5.08
N ALA A 237 -3.70 -8.41 -5.32
CA ALA A 237 -3.22 -8.07 -6.66
C ALA A 237 -3.20 -9.29 -7.61
N GLU A 238 -2.90 -10.47 -7.08
CA GLU A 238 -2.82 -11.74 -7.83
C GLU A 238 -4.19 -12.22 -8.37
N ASP A 239 -5.30 -11.75 -7.78
CA ASP A 239 -6.65 -12.23 -8.08
C ASP A 239 -7.46 -11.26 -8.96
N GLU A 240 -6.87 -10.15 -9.43
CA GLU A 240 -7.50 -9.09 -10.23
C GLU A 240 -8.82 -8.52 -9.63
N VAL A 241 -9.01 -8.67 -8.31
CA VAL A 241 -10.23 -8.26 -7.63
C VAL A 241 -10.12 -6.81 -7.15
N LEU A 242 -10.95 -5.94 -7.75
CA LEU A 242 -11.13 -4.56 -7.32
C LEU A 242 -12.02 -4.50 -6.07
N GLN A 243 -11.45 -4.68 -4.88
CA GLN A 243 -12.15 -4.52 -3.61
C GLN A 243 -11.30 -3.73 -2.61
N GLU A 244 -11.91 -2.74 -1.96
CA GLU A 244 -11.31 -2.08 -0.81
C GLU A 244 -11.49 -2.97 0.41
N ASN A 245 -10.41 -3.56 0.90
CA ASN A 245 -10.40 -4.32 2.13
C ASN A 245 -9.76 -3.50 3.26
N ILE A 246 -10.11 -3.84 4.49
CA ILE A 246 -9.42 -3.39 5.70
C ILE A 246 -9.07 -4.61 6.53
N ILE A 247 -8.03 -4.52 7.34
CA ILE A 247 -7.81 -5.48 8.44
C ILE A 247 -8.33 -4.80 9.70
N ILE A 248 -9.15 -5.52 10.48
CA ILE A 248 -9.71 -5.03 11.73
C ILE A 248 -9.37 -5.99 12.87
N HIS A 249 -9.01 -5.42 14.02
CA HIS A 249 -8.75 -6.14 15.27
C HIS A 249 -9.76 -5.73 16.32
N LEU A 250 -10.50 -6.72 16.81
CA LEU A 250 -11.57 -6.59 17.78
C LEU A 250 -11.22 -7.38 19.03
N ILE A 251 -11.55 -6.84 20.21
CA ILE A 251 -11.45 -7.56 21.48
C ILE A 251 -12.82 -7.58 22.16
N LYS A 252 -13.36 -8.78 22.37
CA LYS A 252 -14.73 -8.96 22.86
C LYS A 252 -14.87 -8.52 24.31
N GLY A 253 -15.87 -7.68 24.59
CA GLY A 253 -16.18 -7.22 25.94
C GLY A 253 -15.13 -6.31 26.60
N GLU A 254 -14.06 -5.92 25.88
CA GLU A 254 -13.13 -4.90 26.36
C GLU A 254 -13.80 -3.52 26.27
N THR A 255 -13.45 -2.61 27.18
CA THR A 255 -13.90 -1.22 27.11
C THR A 255 -13.20 -0.52 25.95
N GLN A 256 -13.97 0.18 25.13
CA GLN A 256 -13.44 0.89 23.97
C GLN A 256 -12.43 1.99 24.39
N GLY A 257 -11.19 1.85 23.93
CA GLY A 257 -10.12 2.84 24.08
C GLY A 257 -9.84 3.61 22.80
N ARG A 258 -8.62 4.16 22.69
CA ARG A 258 -8.10 4.72 21.44
C ARG A 258 -7.83 3.60 20.42
N VAL A 259 -7.96 3.92 19.14
CA VAL A 259 -7.79 2.99 18.03
C VAL A 259 -6.51 3.31 17.27
N VAL A 260 -5.67 2.30 17.03
CA VAL A 260 -4.52 2.41 16.14
C VAL A 260 -4.99 2.27 14.69
N ILE A 261 -4.64 3.23 13.86
CA ILE A 261 -4.88 3.17 12.42
C ILE A 261 -3.54 3.11 11.72
N THR A 262 -3.32 2.07 10.91
CA THR A 262 -2.20 1.99 9.98
C THR A 262 -2.69 2.06 8.54
N SER A 263 -1.89 2.60 7.63
CA SER A 263 -2.19 2.56 6.20
C SER A 263 -0.93 2.28 5.40
N SER A 264 -1.07 1.55 4.29
CA SER A 264 0.01 1.34 3.34
C SER A 264 -0.50 1.33 1.89
N PRO A 265 0.31 1.81 0.93
CA PRO A 265 -0.04 1.76 -0.49
C PRO A 265 0.02 0.35 -1.07
N THR A 266 0.81 -0.53 -0.45
CA THR A 266 1.09 -1.89 -0.87
C THR A 266 0.90 -2.88 0.28
N SER A 267 0.80 -4.16 -0.04
CA SER A 267 0.68 -5.27 0.93
C SER A 267 2.00 -6.01 1.14
N ASP A 268 3.13 -5.35 0.93
CA ASP A 268 4.50 -5.89 1.01
C ASP A 268 5.02 -6.03 2.46
N PHE A 269 4.15 -6.49 3.35
CA PHE A 269 4.49 -6.64 4.76
C PHE A 269 5.64 -7.62 4.97
N HIS A 270 6.62 -7.19 5.74
CA HIS A 270 7.81 -7.95 6.08
C HIS A 270 8.26 -7.63 7.51
N LEU A 271 9.06 -8.53 8.09
CA LEU A 271 9.73 -8.28 9.35
C LEU A 271 10.84 -7.27 9.11
N ASP A 272 10.79 -6.15 9.84
CA ASP A 272 11.92 -5.26 9.96
C ASP A 272 12.88 -5.82 11.01
N GLU A 273 14.11 -6.17 10.59
CA GLU A 273 15.08 -6.82 11.47
C GLU A 273 15.57 -5.90 12.58
N GLU A 274 15.55 -4.58 12.37
CA GLU A 274 16.02 -3.60 13.35
C GLU A 274 15.00 -3.41 14.49
N SER A 275 13.72 -3.19 14.16
CA SER A 275 12.67 -3.02 15.17
C SER A 275 12.07 -4.34 15.68
N GLY A 276 12.22 -5.45 14.95
CA GLY A 276 11.54 -6.72 15.22
C GLY A 276 10.02 -6.68 14.98
N THR A 277 9.50 -5.62 14.36
CA THR A 277 8.08 -5.41 14.05
C THR A 277 7.78 -5.66 12.58
N ILE A 278 6.50 -5.88 12.25
CA ILE A 278 6.08 -6.01 10.85
C ILE A 278 5.81 -4.62 10.27
N THR A 279 6.38 -4.34 9.10
CA THR A 279 6.22 -3.07 8.37
C THR A 279 5.96 -3.32 6.89
N ALA A 280 5.55 -2.27 6.18
CA ALA A 280 5.40 -2.25 4.72
C ALA A 280 6.01 -0.95 4.15
N SER A 281 6.20 -0.90 2.83
CA SER A 281 6.65 0.32 2.16
C SER A 281 5.67 1.45 2.40
N ASP A 282 6.19 2.62 2.80
CA ASP A 282 5.41 3.84 3.08
C ASP A 282 4.28 3.66 4.12
N MET A 283 4.40 2.68 5.01
CA MET A 283 3.39 2.47 6.04
C MET A 283 3.31 3.68 6.97
N THR A 284 2.11 4.19 7.16
CA THR A 284 1.79 5.25 8.13
C THR A 284 1.12 4.65 9.36
N THR A 285 1.26 5.33 10.48
CA THR A 285 0.64 4.92 11.75
C THR A 285 0.13 6.13 12.50
N ARG A 286 -1.00 5.97 13.17
CA ARG A 286 -1.54 6.97 14.08
C ARG A 286 -2.47 6.33 15.09
N THR A 287 -2.80 7.09 16.13
CA THR A 287 -3.73 6.66 17.16
C THR A 287 -4.80 7.72 17.34
N VAL A 288 -6.08 7.35 17.22
CA VAL A 288 -7.22 8.27 17.27
C VAL A 288 -8.22 7.87 18.35
N ASP A 289 -9.06 8.80 18.78
CA ASP A 289 -10.18 8.49 19.67
C ASP A 289 -11.27 7.73 18.91
N PHE A 290 -11.89 6.74 19.54
CA PHE A 290 -12.96 5.96 18.89
C PHE A 290 -14.13 6.84 18.40
N GLY A 291 -14.43 7.92 19.13
CA GLY A 291 -15.46 8.89 18.74
C GLY A 291 -15.20 9.62 17.43
N SER A 292 -13.97 9.60 16.89
CA SER A 292 -13.68 10.12 15.54
C SER A 292 -13.85 9.07 14.43
N ILE A 293 -13.98 7.79 14.80
CA ILE A 293 -14.25 6.69 13.86
C ILE A 293 -15.75 6.43 13.80
N VAL A 294 -16.41 6.31 14.95
CA VAL A 294 -17.86 6.13 15.03
C VAL A 294 -18.42 7.27 15.86
N TYR A 295 -19.17 8.17 15.23
CA TYR A 295 -19.74 9.31 15.94
C TYR A 295 -20.80 8.84 16.95
N PRO A 296 -20.75 9.29 18.21
CA PRO A 296 -21.66 8.80 19.26
C PRO A 296 -23.15 8.92 18.89
N ASN A 297 -23.51 10.02 18.23
CA ASN A 297 -24.89 10.36 17.88
C ASN A 297 -25.31 9.93 16.46
N ASP A 298 -24.42 9.27 15.70
CA ASP A 298 -24.80 8.72 14.40
C ASP A 298 -25.68 7.48 14.60
N LYS A 299 -26.91 7.56 14.11
CA LYS A 299 -27.90 6.47 14.16
C LYS A 299 -27.53 5.32 13.24
N GLU A 300 -26.86 5.61 12.13
CA GLU A 300 -26.40 4.58 11.19
C GLU A 300 -25.09 3.93 11.66
N LYS A 301 -24.42 4.49 12.68
CA LYS A 301 -23.13 4.02 13.20
C LYS A 301 -22.08 3.88 12.10
N PHE A 302 -21.98 4.83 11.17
CA PHE A 302 -20.99 4.77 10.10
C PHE A 302 -19.55 4.81 10.65
N PHE A 303 -18.67 4.09 9.98
CA PHE A 303 -17.24 4.04 10.33
C PHE A 303 -16.49 5.03 9.42
N HIS A 304 -16.10 6.16 9.99
CA HIS A 304 -15.32 7.22 9.37
C HIS A 304 -13.82 6.95 9.56
N ILE A 305 -13.28 6.10 8.69
CA ILE A 305 -11.87 5.72 8.78
C ILE A 305 -11.05 6.66 7.88
N ALA A 306 -10.65 7.80 8.44
CA ALA A 306 -9.66 8.67 7.81
C ALA A 306 -8.32 7.91 7.66
N ALA A 307 -7.55 8.18 6.60
CA ALA A 307 -6.24 7.56 6.42
C ALA A 307 -5.11 8.39 7.06
N ASN A 308 -5.25 9.72 7.11
CA ASN A 308 -4.25 10.64 7.64
C ASN A 308 -4.89 11.88 8.29
N ASP A 309 -4.09 12.75 8.92
CA ASP A 309 -4.63 13.87 9.72
C ASP A 309 -5.23 14.98 8.84
N ARG A 310 -4.86 15.05 7.55
CA ARG A 310 -5.51 15.95 6.60
C ARG A 310 -6.96 15.55 6.36
N ASP A 311 -7.23 14.25 6.26
CA ASP A 311 -8.61 13.74 6.14
C ASP A 311 -9.43 14.14 7.38
N LEU A 312 -8.80 14.18 8.56
CA LEU A 312 -9.43 14.67 9.79
C LEU A 312 -9.67 16.19 9.75
N ALA A 313 -8.71 16.97 9.25
CA ALA A 313 -8.88 18.41 9.08
C ALA A 313 -9.98 18.76 8.05
N VAL A 314 -10.15 17.95 7.00
CA VAL A 314 -11.30 18.05 6.07
C VAL A 314 -12.62 17.80 6.80
N ILE A 315 -12.70 16.78 7.65
CA ILE A 315 -13.88 16.48 8.47
C ILE A 315 -14.21 17.66 9.39
N GLN A 316 -13.20 18.19 10.10
CA GLN A 316 -13.36 19.32 11.00
C GLN A 316 -13.82 20.58 10.26
N LYS A 317 -13.20 20.92 9.13
CA LYS A 317 -13.60 22.10 8.35
C LYS A 317 -15.04 21.98 7.83
N LEU A 318 -15.45 20.80 7.35
CA LEU A 318 -16.83 20.60 6.88
C LEU A 318 -17.85 20.63 8.04
N SER A 319 -17.43 20.33 9.28
CA SER A 319 -18.31 20.40 10.45
C SER A 319 -18.80 21.81 10.79
N ALA A 320 -18.20 22.86 10.21
CA ALA A 320 -18.69 24.23 10.30
C ALA A 320 -20.12 24.40 9.76
N PHE A 321 -20.56 23.53 8.85
CA PHE A 321 -21.92 23.53 8.32
C PHE A 321 -22.89 22.83 9.28
N PRO A 322 -23.93 23.53 9.80
CA PRO A 322 -24.72 23.01 10.92
C PRO A 322 -26.01 22.31 10.52
N ALA A 323 -26.48 22.48 9.27
CA ALA A 323 -27.84 22.09 8.90
C ALA A 323 -27.90 20.63 8.40
N SER A 324 -29.01 19.96 8.67
CA SER A 324 -29.41 18.74 7.98
C SER A 324 -30.35 19.05 6.83
N LEU A 325 -30.58 18.08 5.94
CA LEU A 325 -31.63 18.24 4.90
C LEU A 325 -33.02 18.50 5.50
N LYS A 326 -33.29 17.95 6.69
CA LYS A 326 -34.56 18.18 7.39
C LYS A 326 -34.70 19.64 7.79
N ASP A 327 -33.65 20.27 8.29
CA ASP A 327 -33.66 21.70 8.68
C ASP A 327 -33.86 22.61 7.46
N LEU A 328 -33.39 22.18 6.30
CA LEU A 328 -33.59 22.86 5.02
C LEU A 328 -34.97 22.61 4.39
N GLY A 329 -35.79 21.69 4.93
CA GLY A 329 -37.04 21.26 4.31
C GLY A 329 -36.85 20.50 2.98
N VAL A 330 -35.62 20.03 2.71
CA VAL A 330 -35.25 19.34 1.47
C VAL A 330 -35.19 17.84 1.72
N SER A 331 -35.48 17.05 0.69
CA SER A 331 -35.32 15.61 0.69
C SER A 331 -34.45 15.18 -0.48
N VAL A 332 -33.74 14.06 -0.31
CA VAL A 332 -33.02 13.40 -1.40
C VAL A 332 -33.54 11.98 -1.57
N SER A 333 -33.83 11.61 -2.81
CA SER A 333 -34.34 10.29 -3.18
C SER A 333 -33.62 9.75 -4.41
N THR A 334 -33.46 8.44 -4.49
CA THR A 334 -33.04 7.78 -5.74
C THR A 334 -34.14 7.92 -6.78
N GLY A 335 -33.76 8.11 -8.05
CA GLY A 335 -34.69 8.19 -9.17
C GLY A 335 -35.68 7.01 -9.17
N PRO A 336 -37.00 7.27 -9.24
CA PRO A 336 -38.03 6.25 -9.13
C PRO A 336 -38.14 5.34 -10.35
N VAL A 337 -37.62 5.75 -11.52
CA VAL A 337 -37.71 4.96 -12.74
C VAL A 337 -36.62 3.89 -12.75
N VAL A 338 -37.05 2.64 -12.61
CA VAL A 338 -36.16 1.47 -12.69
C VAL A 338 -36.21 0.93 -14.11
N SER A 339 -35.24 1.33 -14.93
CA SER A 339 -35.20 1.05 -16.38
C SER A 339 -35.52 -0.41 -16.76
N PHE A 340 -35.03 -1.41 -16.02
CA PHE A 340 -35.29 -2.82 -16.38
C PHE A 340 -36.73 -3.29 -16.09
N ARG A 341 -37.48 -2.58 -15.25
CA ARG A 341 -38.90 -2.86 -14.96
C ARG A 341 -39.86 -2.13 -15.89
N ALA A 342 -39.40 -1.06 -16.53
CA ALA A 342 -40.21 -0.20 -17.39
C ALA A 342 -39.83 -0.34 -18.87
N LYS A 343 -39.16 -1.42 -19.29
CA LYS A 343 -38.56 -1.57 -20.63
C LYS A 343 -39.53 -1.25 -21.77
N ASP A 344 -40.77 -1.72 -21.66
CA ASP A 344 -41.80 -1.57 -22.70
C ASP A 344 -42.32 -0.13 -22.83
N ASP A 345 -42.10 0.70 -21.80
CA ASP A 345 -42.51 2.11 -21.73
C ASP A 345 -41.37 3.08 -22.10
N LEU A 346 -40.13 2.60 -22.26
CA LEU A 346 -38.97 3.44 -22.60
C LEU A 346 -38.96 3.81 -24.09
N ARG A 347 -38.57 5.05 -24.41
CA ARG A 347 -38.55 5.60 -25.77
C ARG A 347 -37.24 6.34 -26.03
N ASP A 348 -36.74 6.24 -27.27
CA ASP A 348 -35.55 6.98 -27.69
C ASP A 348 -35.85 8.43 -28.09
N VAL A 349 -37.07 8.69 -28.55
CA VAL A 349 -37.57 10.01 -29.00
C VAL A 349 -38.85 10.32 -28.25
N ILE A 350 -39.02 11.60 -27.86
CA ILE A 350 -40.24 12.07 -27.20
C ILE A 350 -41.44 12.09 -28.16
N SER A 351 -42.61 11.76 -27.63
CA SER A 351 -43.91 11.74 -28.30
C SER A 351 -44.94 12.52 -27.46
N PRO A 352 -46.11 12.87 -28.01
CA PRO A 352 -47.16 13.54 -27.24
C PRO A 352 -47.67 12.77 -25.99
N SER A 353 -47.46 11.44 -25.95
CA SER A 353 -47.86 10.57 -24.84
C SER A 353 -46.72 10.24 -23.86
N SER A 354 -45.51 10.73 -24.11
CA SER A 354 -44.33 10.46 -23.29
C SER A 354 -43.71 11.74 -22.73
N VAL A 355 -42.89 11.57 -21.70
CA VAL A 355 -42.22 12.66 -20.99
C VAL A 355 -40.70 12.47 -21.04
N PRO A 356 -39.91 13.54 -20.87
CA PRO A 356 -38.45 13.42 -20.77
C PRO A 356 -38.03 12.45 -19.68
N LEU A 357 -37.06 11.58 -19.98
CA LEU A 357 -36.40 10.68 -19.03
C LEU A 357 -34.94 11.10 -18.87
N ILE A 358 -34.57 11.50 -17.66
CA ILE A 358 -33.19 11.86 -17.32
C ILE A 358 -32.46 10.63 -16.79
N ASN A 359 -31.28 10.39 -17.37
CA ASN A 359 -30.38 9.32 -16.97
C ASN A 359 -28.97 9.91 -16.76
N PRO A 360 -28.03 9.15 -16.14
CA PRO A 360 -26.66 9.62 -15.87
C PRO A 360 -25.92 10.20 -17.08
N GLY A 361 -26.22 9.72 -18.29
CA GLY A 361 -25.60 10.21 -19.52
C GLY A 361 -26.00 11.63 -19.88
N HIS A 362 -27.10 12.16 -19.36
CA HIS A 362 -27.57 13.53 -19.59
C HIS A 362 -26.94 14.55 -18.62
N LEU A 363 -26.27 14.07 -17.57
CA LEU A 363 -25.71 14.93 -16.54
C LEU A 363 -24.37 15.57 -16.96
N GLY A 364 -24.14 16.78 -16.45
CA GLY A 364 -22.98 17.64 -16.67
C GLY A 364 -23.00 18.79 -15.65
N LEU A 365 -22.52 19.97 -16.02
CA LEU A 365 -22.80 21.18 -15.21
C LEU A 365 -24.28 21.58 -15.31
N SER A 366 -24.87 21.37 -16.49
CA SER A 366 -26.29 21.47 -16.77
C SER A 366 -26.80 20.20 -17.44
N VAL A 367 -28.12 20.02 -17.44
CA VAL A 367 -28.77 18.89 -18.12
C VAL A 367 -28.66 19.07 -19.63
N LYS A 368 -28.04 18.09 -20.31
CA LYS A 368 -28.00 17.99 -21.78
C LYS A 368 -28.93 16.87 -22.23
N TRP A 369 -30.12 17.24 -22.67
CA TRP A 369 -31.17 16.35 -23.13
C TRP A 369 -31.85 16.93 -24.39
N PRO A 370 -32.20 16.12 -25.39
CA PRO A 370 -31.94 14.68 -25.49
C PRO A 370 -30.47 14.38 -25.88
N LYS A 371 -30.04 13.12 -25.76
CA LYS A 371 -28.78 12.63 -26.32
C LYS A 371 -28.99 11.41 -27.21
N ILE A 372 -28.29 11.39 -28.35
CA ILE A 372 -28.23 10.22 -29.22
C ILE A 372 -27.34 9.16 -28.54
N GLY A 373 -27.86 7.96 -28.33
CA GLY A 373 -27.12 6.87 -27.70
C GLY A 373 -27.98 5.65 -27.38
N LYS A 374 -27.40 4.68 -26.67
CA LYS A 374 -28.07 3.41 -26.29
C LYS A 374 -29.07 3.55 -25.13
N LYS A 375 -29.12 4.71 -24.47
CA LYS A 375 -29.98 4.95 -23.32
C LYS A 375 -31.20 5.74 -23.77
N PRO A 376 -32.41 5.38 -23.30
CA PRO A 376 -33.64 6.06 -23.71
C PRO A 376 -33.68 7.51 -23.21
N ASN A 377 -34.36 8.35 -23.98
CA ASN A 377 -34.57 9.77 -23.68
C ASN A 377 -35.96 10.08 -23.13
N ALA A 378 -36.94 9.20 -23.30
CA ALA A 378 -38.30 9.44 -22.87
C ALA A 378 -38.94 8.18 -22.26
N ILE A 379 -40.05 8.38 -21.55
CA ILE A 379 -40.86 7.31 -20.96
C ILE A 379 -42.34 7.62 -21.17
N GLU A 380 -43.12 6.62 -21.61
CA GLU A 380 -44.57 6.76 -21.82
C GLU A 380 -45.30 7.02 -20.50
N VAL A 381 -46.34 7.85 -20.57
CA VAL A 381 -47.24 8.10 -19.44
C VAL A 381 -48.36 7.06 -19.45
N THR A 382 -48.20 6.01 -18.65
CA THR A 382 -49.17 4.92 -18.48
C THR A 382 -49.64 4.84 -17.02
N PRO A 383 -50.73 4.13 -16.70
CA PRO A 383 -51.12 3.89 -15.31
C PRO A 383 -50.01 3.27 -14.45
N ALA A 384 -49.12 2.48 -15.06
CA ALA A 384 -47.99 1.85 -14.39
C ALA A 384 -46.84 2.84 -14.12
N THR A 385 -46.49 3.69 -15.09
CA THR A 385 -45.35 4.62 -14.96
C THR A 385 -45.69 5.90 -14.22
N LYS A 386 -46.95 6.37 -14.27
CA LYS A 386 -47.38 7.67 -13.72
C LYS A 386 -46.99 7.89 -12.25
N LYS A 387 -46.97 6.84 -11.42
CA LYS A 387 -46.57 6.93 -9.99
C LYS A 387 -45.08 7.25 -9.80
N SER A 388 -44.27 7.00 -10.82
CA SER A 388 -42.82 7.22 -10.85
C SER A 388 -42.42 8.47 -11.63
N LEU A 389 -43.39 9.22 -12.18
CA LEU A 389 -43.16 10.49 -12.87
C LEU A 389 -43.41 11.65 -11.91
N TRP A 390 -42.53 12.64 -11.92
CA TRP A 390 -42.60 13.79 -11.02
C TRP A 390 -42.96 15.06 -11.80
N SER A 391 -43.45 16.08 -11.11
CA SER A 391 -43.53 17.41 -11.71
C SER A 391 -42.11 17.90 -12.00
N HIS A 392 -41.91 18.50 -13.17
CA HIS A 392 -40.60 19.07 -13.51
C HIS A 392 -40.50 20.57 -13.17
N GLN A 393 -41.51 21.15 -12.50
CA GLN A 393 -41.53 22.55 -12.05
C GLN A 393 -40.53 22.80 -10.91
N GLY A 394 -39.88 23.97 -10.96
CA GLY A 394 -38.86 24.40 -10.01
C GLY A 394 -37.47 23.82 -10.33
N SER A 395 -36.45 24.25 -9.58
CA SER A 395 -35.08 23.84 -9.84
C SER A 395 -34.71 22.57 -9.10
N PHE A 396 -34.10 21.59 -9.76
CA PHE A 396 -33.61 20.37 -9.13
C PHE A 396 -32.09 20.33 -9.13
N VAL A 397 -31.54 19.62 -8.15
CA VAL A 397 -30.12 19.24 -8.17
C VAL A 397 -30.04 17.72 -8.27
N PHE A 398 -29.45 17.23 -9.35
CA PHE A 398 -29.26 15.81 -9.61
C PHE A 398 -27.83 15.41 -9.25
N VAL A 399 -27.66 14.30 -8.54
CA VAL A 399 -26.35 13.71 -8.26
C VAL A 399 -26.25 12.35 -8.93
N ARG A 400 -25.15 12.11 -9.66
CA ARG A 400 -24.91 10.79 -10.26
C ARG A 400 -24.72 9.74 -9.15
N ARG A 401 -25.51 8.66 -9.19
CA ARG A 401 -25.46 7.61 -8.17
C ARG A 401 -24.27 6.67 -8.35
N PHE A 402 -23.92 6.32 -9.58
CA PHE A 402 -22.77 5.45 -9.83
C PHE A 402 -21.53 6.30 -10.00
N SER A 403 -20.58 6.14 -9.09
CA SER A 403 -19.28 6.80 -9.16
C SER A 403 -18.23 5.86 -8.62
N SER A 404 -17.09 5.73 -9.28
CA SER A 404 -15.94 4.96 -8.77
C SER A 404 -14.94 5.91 -8.07
N LYS A 405 -14.00 5.40 -7.26
CA LYS A 405 -13.07 6.28 -6.50
C LYS A 405 -11.97 6.85 -7.39
N GLU A 406 -11.69 6.17 -8.48
CA GLU A 406 -10.72 6.53 -9.51
C GLU A 406 -11.22 7.70 -10.36
N GLU A 407 -12.53 7.97 -10.32
CA GLU A 407 -13.07 9.18 -10.93
C GLU A 407 -12.59 10.43 -10.20
N ARG A 408 -12.41 11.51 -10.98
CA ARG A 408 -11.96 12.81 -10.48
C ARG A 408 -12.81 13.30 -9.31
N ARG A 409 -14.12 13.01 -9.31
CA ARG A 409 -15.05 13.29 -8.20
C ARG A 409 -15.99 12.12 -7.94
N ARG A 410 -16.28 11.91 -6.66
CA ARG A 410 -17.32 11.03 -6.13
C ARG A 410 -18.69 11.66 -6.31
N ILE A 411 -18.85 12.90 -5.84
CA ILE A 411 -20.10 13.65 -5.96
C ILE A 411 -20.01 14.53 -7.20
N VAL A 412 -20.94 14.32 -8.12
CA VAL A 412 -21.09 15.13 -9.32
C VAL A 412 -22.53 15.58 -9.36
N ALA A 413 -22.75 16.86 -9.05
CA ALA A 413 -24.06 17.47 -9.04
C ALA A 413 -24.31 18.26 -10.33
N THR A 414 -25.54 18.20 -10.84
CA THR A 414 -26.02 18.88 -12.04
C THR A 414 -27.23 19.71 -11.68
N LEU A 415 -27.21 20.99 -12.07
CA LEU A 415 -28.36 21.88 -11.91
C LEU A 415 -29.37 21.65 -13.05
N TYR A 416 -30.65 21.63 -12.70
CA TYR A 416 -31.77 21.55 -13.63
C TYR A 416 -32.79 22.65 -13.31
N GLU A 417 -33.15 23.47 -14.30
CA GLU A 417 -34.01 24.64 -14.11
C GLU A 417 -35.26 24.57 -15.01
N SER A 418 -36.00 23.45 -14.93
CA SER A 418 -37.30 23.23 -15.61
C SER A 418 -37.34 23.48 -17.13
N ASN A 419 -36.21 23.40 -17.83
CA ASN A 419 -36.09 23.81 -19.24
C ASN A 419 -36.48 22.72 -20.28
N LEU A 420 -37.23 21.69 -19.86
CA LEU A 420 -37.60 20.55 -20.74
C LEU A 420 -39.10 20.58 -21.08
N PRO A 421 -39.52 19.95 -22.20
CA PRO A 421 -40.92 19.94 -22.60
C PRO A 421 -41.81 19.08 -21.69
N GLY A 422 -43.09 19.44 -21.61
CA GLY A 422 -44.12 18.72 -20.83
C GLY A 422 -44.24 19.21 -19.38
N GLU A 423 -45.14 18.63 -18.59
CA GLU A 423 -45.33 18.99 -17.17
C GLU A 423 -44.66 17.99 -16.19
N LEU A 424 -44.32 16.82 -16.70
CA LEU A 424 -43.78 15.70 -15.94
C LEU A 424 -42.39 15.32 -16.43
N ILE A 425 -41.62 14.67 -15.55
CA ILE A 425 -40.28 14.17 -15.84
C ILE A 425 -40.09 12.77 -15.25
N GLY A 426 -39.45 11.90 -16.02
CA GLY A 426 -38.92 10.62 -15.58
C GLY A 426 -37.48 10.77 -15.09
N LEU A 427 -37.16 10.13 -13.97
CA LEU A 427 -35.84 10.22 -13.32
C LEU A 427 -35.32 8.80 -13.07
N ASP A 428 -34.26 8.40 -13.78
CA ASP A 428 -33.67 7.06 -13.71
C ASP A 428 -33.00 6.78 -12.36
N ASN A 429 -33.05 5.53 -11.91
CA ASN A 429 -32.48 5.09 -10.63
C ASN A 429 -30.95 5.10 -10.55
N GLY A 430 -30.26 5.48 -11.63
CA GLY A 430 -28.86 5.87 -11.65
C GLY A 430 -28.59 7.27 -11.11
N LEU A 431 -29.62 7.99 -10.66
CA LEU A 431 -29.54 9.35 -10.11
C LEU A 431 -30.05 9.39 -8.66
N ASN A 432 -29.51 10.32 -7.87
CA ASN A 432 -30.18 10.85 -6.68
C ASN A 432 -30.67 12.27 -6.98
N VAL A 433 -31.82 12.63 -6.43
CA VAL A 433 -32.52 13.87 -6.75
C VAL A 433 -32.87 14.60 -5.47
N PHE A 434 -32.40 15.84 -5.34
CA PHE A 434 -32.81 16.76 -4.29
C PHE A 434 -34.12 17.43 -4.69
N HIS A 435 -35.09 17.45 -3.78
CA HIS A 435 -36.46 17.91 -4.04
C HIS A 435 -37.18 18.35 -2.76
N ILE A 436 -38.29 19.09 -2.91
CA ILE A 436 -39.27 19.35 -1.85
C ILE A 436 -40.54 18.59 -2.22
N ALA A 437 -40.86 17.53 -1.48
CA ALA A 437 -42.07 16.72 -1.73
C ALA A 437 -42.28 16.27 -3.20
N LYS A 438 -41.19 15.91 -3.91
CA LYS A 438 -41.13 15.54 -5.34
C LYS A 438 -41.33 16.70 -6.34
N SER A 439 -41.25 17.95 -5.88
CA SER A 439 -41.17 19.16 -6.69
C SER A 439 -39.79 19.81 -6.58
N GLY A 440 -39.48 20.74 -7.49
CA GLY A 440 -38.24 21.48 -7.47
C GLY A 440 -38.10 22.42 -6.27
N LEU A 441 -36.87 22.84 -6.02
CA LEU A 441 -36.47 23.84 -5.04
C LEU A 441 -36.59 25.26 -5.65
N ASP A 442 -36.47 26.27 -4.78
CA ASP A 442 -36.15 27.62 -5.20
C ASP A 442 -34.83 27.68 -5.99
N ALA A 443 -34.77 28.52 -7.01
CA ALA A 443 -33.64 28.56 -7.94
C ALA A 443 -32.34 28.99 -7.27
N VAL A 444 -32.38 29.97 -6.36
CA VAL A 444 -31.19 30.44 -5.63
C VAL A 444 -30.71 29.35 -4.69
N MET A 445 -31.62 28.71 -3.97
CA MET A 445 -31.28 27.57 -3.10
C MET A 445 -30.67 26.41 -3.88
N ALA A 446 -31.23 26.05 -5.04
CA ALA A 446 -30.70 24.98 -5.89
C ALA A 446 -29.29 25.29 -6.38
N ARG A 447 -29.01 26.55 -6.77
CA ARG A 447 -27.66 27.01 -7.16
C ARG A 447 -26.68 26.93 -5.99
N GLY A 448 -27.07 27.35 -4.79
CA GLY A 448 -26.23 27.20 -3.59
C GLY A 448 -25.90 25.75 -3.27
N LEU A 449 -26.91 24.86 -3.38
CA LEU A 449 -26.73 23.43 -3.17
C LEU A 449 -25.82 22.80 -4.23
N PHE A 450 -25.94 23.24 -5.49
CA PHE A 450 -25.05 22.84 -6.58
C PHE A 450 -23.59 23.21 -6.31
N VAL A 451 -23.32 24.44 -5.81
CA VAL A 451 -21.97 24.87 -5.41
C VAL A 451 -21.43 23.98 -4.30
N TYR A 452 -22.21 23.79 -3.23
CA TYR A 452 -21.80 22.94 -2.11
C TYR A 452 -21.48 21.50 -2.53
N LEU A 453 -22.38 20.87 -3.29
CA LEU A 453 -22.24 19.47 -3.70
C LEU A 453 -21.08 19.22 -4.67
N ASN A 454 -20.66 20.24 -5.42
CA ASN A 454 -19.51 20.16 -6.33
C ASN A 454 -18.20 20.66 -5.71
N SER A 455 -18.19 21.04 -4.43
CA SER A 455 -16.98 21.48 -3.74
C SER A 455 -15.97 20.34 -3.56
N THR A 456 -14.69 20.67 -3.68
CA THR A 456 -13.59 19.73 -3.45
C THR A 456 -13.56 19.30 -1.98
N LEU A 457 -13.90 20.20 -1.05
CA LEU A 457 -13.99 19.91 0.38
C LEU A 457 -14.99 18.78 0.67
N LEU A 458 -16.21 18.87 0.12
CA LEU A 458 -17.21 17.82 0.30
C LEU A 458 -16.81 16.51 -0.40
N ASP A 459 -16.23 16.60 -1.60
CA ASP A 459 -15.76 15.41 -2.32
C ASP A 459 -14.71 14.63 -1.51
N LYS A 460 -13.74 15.34 -0.92
CA LYS A 460 -12.73 14.75 -0.04
C LYS A 460 -13.34 14.17 1.22
N TYR A 461 -14.26 14.88 1.87
CA TYR A 461 -15.00 14.36 3.02
C TYR A 461 -15.75 13.06 2.70
N TYR A 462 -16.47 13.03 1.58
CA TYR A 462 -17.23 11.85 1.14
C TYR A 462 -16.32 10.62 0.94
N ARG A 463 -15.10 10.82 0.41
CA ARG A 463 -14.12 9.74 0.19
C ARG A 463 -13.64 9.09 1.49
N ASN A 464 -13.76 9.75 2.64
CA ASN A 464 -13.34 9.20 3.93
C ASN A 464 -14.23 8.04 4.42
N PHE A 465 -15.49 8.01 4.01
CA PHE A 465 -16.42 6.94 4.41
C PHE A 465 -17.05 6.20 3.22
N GLY A 466 -17.15 6.83 2.04
CA GLY A 466 -17.76 6.26 0.83
C GLY A 466 -16.91 5.19 0.13
N GLY A 467 -16.84 3.99 0.71
CA GLY A 467 -16.00 2.89 0.23
C GLY A 467 -16.57 2.03 -0.91
N HIS A 468 -17.81 2.28 -1.36
CA HIS A 468 -18.47 1.51 -2.44
C HIS A 468 -18.56 2.26 -3.77
N THR A 469 -18.95 1.59 -4.85
CA THR A 469 -19.06 2.14 -6.23
C THR A 469 -20.27 3.05 -6.46
N GLN A 470 -20.92 3.51 -5.40
CA GLN A 470 -22.13 4.30 -5.47
C GLN A 470 -22.07 5.50 -4.52
N VAL A 471 -22.89 6.50 -4.77
CA VAL A 471 -23.29 7.53 -3.83
C VAL A 471 -24.73 7.24 -3.47
N ASN A 472 -25.00 6.75 -2.26
CA ASN A 472 -26.38 6.40 -1.88
C ASN A 472 -27.14 7.64 -1.40
N ALA A 473 -28.46 7.61 -1.55
CA ALA A 473 -29.32 8.65 -0.97
C ALA A 473 -29.16 8.72 0.56
N THR A 474 -28.93 7.60 1.25
CA THR A 474 -28.66 7.58 2.70
C THR A 474 -27.36 8.31 3.05
N ASP A 475 -26.30 8.13 2.26
CA ASP A 475 -25.04 8.85 2.47
C ASP A 475 -25.29 10.37 2.40
N LEU A 476 -26.01 10.82 1.36
CA LEU A 476 -26.36 12.24 1.18
C LEU A 476 -27.26 12.77 2.31
N LYS A 477 -28.19 11.97 2.84
CA LYS A 477 -29.06 12.37 3.96
C LYS A 477 -28.28 12.63 5.25
N ASN A 478 -27.17 11.93 5.45
CA ASN A 478 -26.35 12.02 6.65
C ASN A 478 -25.19 13.02 6.53
N LEU A 479 -25.12 13.77 5.42
CA LEU A 479 -24.21 14.90 5.31
C LEU A 479 -24.74 16.09 6.11
N ASN A 480 -23.81 16.89 6.63
CA ASN A 480 -24.12 18.25 7.04
C ASN A 480 -24.19 19.15 5.81
N TYR A 481 -24.97 20.22 5.90
CA TYR A 481 -25.23 21.18 4.83
C TYR A 481 -25.09 22.61 5.35
N PRO A 482 -24.69 23.56 4.49
CA PRO A 482 -24.80 24.97 4.83
C PRO A 482 -26.24 25.33 5.19
N SER A 483 -26.41 26.32 6.07
CA SER A 483 -27.72 26.85 6.43
C SER A 483 -28.48 27.35 5.20
N LEU A 484 -29.81 27.52 5.29
CA LEU A 484 -30.61 28.07 4.20
C LEU A 484 -30.06 29.44 3.74
N GLU A 485 -29.69 30.30 4.68
CA GLU A 485 -29.12 31.62 4.38
C GLU A 485 -27.75 31.51 3.68
N SER A 486 -26.91 30.58 4.12
CA SER A 486 -25.62 30.29 3.47
C SER A 486 -25.81 29.79 2.04
N LEU A 487 -26.74 28.86 1.82
CA LEU A 487 -27.07 28.37 0.48
C LEU A 487 -27.61 29.50 -0.40
N GLN A 488 -28.44 30.38 0.13
CA GLN A 488 -28.93 31.54 -0.63
C GLN A 488 -27.81 32.50 -1.02
N ARG A 489 -26.86 32.79 -0.10
CA ARG A 489 -25.68 33.61 -0.41
C ARG A 489 -24.80 32.97 -1.47
N LEU A 490 -24.49 31.69 -1.34
CA LEU A 490 -23.72 30.93 -2.33
C LEU A 490 -24.43 30.95 -3.69
N GLY A 491 -25.74 30.69 -3.71
CA GLY A 491 -26.55 30.63 -4.92
C GLY A 491 -26.71 31.97 -5.63
N ALA A 492 -26.72 33.08 -4.90
CA ALA A 492 -26.81 34.43 -5.46
C ALA A 492 -25.54 34.85 -6.22
N ARG A 493 -24.40 34.21 -5.93
CA ARG A 493 -23.12 34.44 -6.64
C ARG A 493 -23.01 33.68 -7.96
N VAL A 494 -23.88 32.70 -8.18
CA VAL A 494 -23.86 31.87 -9.38
C VAL A 494 -24.57 32.63 -10.51
N SER A 495 -23.78 33.19 -11.43
CA SER A 495 -24.25 33.74 -12.70
C SER A 495 -24.50 32.64 -13.74
N ASP A 496 -25.14 32.96 -14.87
CA ASP A 496 -25.43 32.01 -15.98
C ASP A 496 -24.17 31.42 -16.67
N GLY A 497 -22.97 31.80 -16.24
CA GLY A 497 -21.69 31.27 -16.69
C GLY A 497 -21.29 29.94 -16.03
N VAL A 498 -20.34 29.24 -16.66
CA VAL A 498 -19.74 28.01 -16.10
C VAL A 498 -18.77 28.37 -14.98
N LEU A 499 -19.11 28.00 -13.74
CA LEU A 499 -18.17 28.07 -12.62
C LEU A 499 -17.02 27.11 -12.82
N THR A 500 -15.80 27.61 -12.68
CA THR A 500 -14.59 26.80 -12.55
C THR A 500 -14.52 26.17 -11.16
N GLN A 501 -13.71 25.12 -11.00
CA GLN A 501 -13.57 24.50 -9.68
C GLN A 501 -12.97 25.46 -8.64
N THR A 502 -11.99 26.27 -9.06
CA THR A 502 -11.34 27.24 -8.18
C THR A 502 -12.34 28.25 -7.62
N GLU A 503 -13.30 28.69 -8.44
CA GLU A 503 -14.37 29.58 -7.97
C GLU A 503 -15.32 28.89 -6.99
N ILE A 504 -15.73 27.64 -7.27
CA ILE A 504 -16.57 26.85 -6.34
C ILE A 504 -15.88 26.69 -4.98
N ASP A 505 -14.61 26.28 -4.97
CA ASP A 505 -13.87 26.04 -3.74
C ASP A 505 -13.65 27.36 -2.98
N HIS A 506 -13.32 28.44 -3.69
CA HIS A 506 -13.18 29.78 -3.09
C HIS A 506 -14.49 30.28 -2.45
N PHE A 507 -15.65 30.05 -3.09
CA PHE A 507 -16.94 30.45 -2.52
C PHE A 507 -17.24 29.70 -1.22
N ILE A 508 -16.85 28.43 -1.13
CA ILE A 508 -16.99 27.62 0.08
C ILE A 508 -16.05 28.07 1.19
N ASP A 509 -14.79 28.34 0.86
CA ASP A 509 -13.81 28.83 1.83
C ASP A 509 -14.23 30.19 2.42
N GLU A 510 -14.69 31.15 1.58
CA GLU A 510 -15.19 32.44 2.07
C GLU A 510 -16.44 32.31 2.95
N GLU A 511 -17.35 31.38 2.62
CA GLU A 511 -18.56 31.17 3.42
C GLU A 511 -18.20 30.53 4.77
N ILE A 512 -17.27 29.58 4.82
CA ILE A 512 -16.77 29.01 6.08
C ILE A 512 -16.06 30.09 6.90
N PHE A 513 -15.16 30.87 6.29
CA PHE A 513 -14.49 31.98 6.97
C PHE A 513 -15.48 32.99 7.54
N ARG A 514 -16.54 33.33 6.81
CA ARG A 514 -17.63 34.19 7.31
C ARG A 514 -18.32 33.60 8.54
N MET A 515 -18.50 32.27 8.57
CA MET A 515 -19.20 31.58 9.66
C MET A 515 -18.33 31.37 10.91
N THR A 516 -17.04 31.11 10.74
CA THR A 516 -16.15 30.67 11.83
C THR A 516 -15.00 31.64 12.14
N GLY A 517 -14.64 32.51 11.20
CA GLY A 517 -13.41 33.32 11.24
C GLY A 517 -12.13 32.52 10.96
N GLU A 518 -12.23 31.23 10.61
CA GLU A 518 -11.08 30.36 10.35
C GLU A 518 -10.72 30.34 8.86
N ASP A 519 -9.45 30.64 8.54
CA ASP A 519 -8.93 30.64 7.16
C ASP A 519 -8.09 29.39 6.83
N ASN A 520 -7.98 28.45 7.77
CA ASN A 520 -7.20 27.24 7.53
C ASN A 520 -7.87 26.37 6.47
N ASN A 521 -7.22 26.17 5.32
CA ASN A 521 -7.70 25.28 4.28
C ASN A 521 -6.90 23.97 4.23
N PRO A 522 -7.49 22.84 4.68
CA PRO A 522 -6.81 21.54 4.65
C PRO A 522 -6.51 21.07 3.22
N LEU A 523 -7.12 21.69 2.20
CA LEU A 523 -6.85 21.40 0.80
C LEU A 523 -5.50 21.97 0.32
N HIS A 524 -4.98 23.03 0.95
CA HIS A 524 -3.69 23.62 0.57
C HIS A 524 -2.55 22.60 0.68
N ALA A 525 -2.57 21.74 1.70
CA ALA A 525 -1.56 20.70 1.87
C ALA A 525 -1.53 19.73 0.67
N GLN A 526 -2.69 19.27 0.21
CA GLN A 526 -2.77 18.42 -0.97
C GLN A 526 -2.32 19.16 -2.23
N GLN A 527 -2.72 20.42 -2.38
CA GLN A 527 -2.30 21.24 -3.50
C GLN A 527 -0.77 21.36 -3.57
N LYS A 528 -0.08 21.67 -2.46
CA LYS A 528 1.38 21.74 -2.41
C LYS A 528 2.05 20.42 -2.78
N ILE A 529 1.49 19.30 -2.36
CA ILE A 529 1.99 17.96 -2.71
C ILE A 529 1.81 17.70 -4.20
N ASP A 530 0.64 18.00 -4.78
CA ASP A 530 0.37 17.81 -6.20
C ASP A 530 1.29 18.71 -7.06
N GLU A 531 1.51 19.95 -6.62
CA GLU A 531 2.47 20.89 -7.21
C GLU A 531 3.90 20.31 -7.15
N ALA A 532 4.33 19.83 -5.98
CA ALA A 532 5.64 19.19 -5.82
C ALA A 532 5.80 17.92 -6.69
N ILE A 533 4.76 17.07 -6.81
CA ILE A 533 4.78 15.92 -7.73
C ILE A 533 4.92 16.40 -9.18
N SER A 534 4.20 17.46 -9.58
CA SER A 534 4.31 18.03 -10.92
C SER A 534 5.72 18.57 -11.22
N ILE A 535 6.38 19.15 -10.22
CA ILE A 535 7.77 19.60 -10.30
C ILE A 535 8.71 18.39 -10.46
N LEU A 536 8.53 17.33 -9.68
CA LEU A 536 9.36 16.12 -9.78
C LEU A 536 9.25 15.47 -11.18
N ILE A 537 8.06 15.48 -11.77
CA ILE A 537 7.84 15.06 -13.16
C ILE A 537 8.58 15.98 -14.13
N ALA A 538 8.47 17.29 -13.94
CA ALA A 538 9.09 18.29 -14.81
C ALA A 538 10.62 18.29 -14.74
N LEU A 539 11.19 17.91 -13.59
CA LEU A 539 12.62 17.68 -13.37
C LEU A 539 13.10 16.35 -13.99
N GLY A 540 12.20 15.54 -14.53
CA GLY A 540 12.55 14.29 -15.22
C GLY A 540 12.83 13.11 -14.31
N LEU A 541 12.39 13.14 -13.04
CA LEU A 541 12.62 12.00 -12.16
C LEU A 541 11.85 10.74 -12.61
N PRO A 542 12.41 9.54 -12.40
CA PRO A 542 11.75 8.30 -12.74
C PRO A 542 10.40 8.15 -12.04
N ARG A 543 9.50 7.35 -12.63
CA ARG A 543 8.14 7.11 -12.10
C ARG A 543 8.14 6.66 -10.63
N ALA A 544 9.18 5.96 -10.18
CA ALA A 544 9.30 5.48 -8.81
C ALA A 544 9.44 6.63 -7.78
N GLN A 545 9.88 7.82 -8.20
CA GLN A 545 10.05 9.03 -7.38
C GLN A 545 8.88 10.02 -7.55
N GLN A 546 7.93 9.74 -8.44
CA GLN A 546 6.75 10.57 -8.66
C GLN A 546 5.63 10.22 -7.66
N ASN A 547 5.97 10.21 -6.38
CA ASN A 547 5.08 9.79 -5.29
C ASN A 547 5.05 10.83 -4.16
N GLU A 548 4.06 10.69 -3.28
CA GLU A 548 3.83 11.62 -2.19
C GLU A 548 4.99 11.70 -1.19
N ARG A 549 5.65 10.58 -0.85
CA ARG A 549 6.83 10.58 0.04
C ARG A 549 7.93 11.49 -0.50
N THR A 550 8.18 11.40 -1.80
CA THR A 550 9.23 12.15 -2.48
C THR A 550 8.87 13.63 -2.58
N ALA A 551 7.60 13.94 -2.87
CA ALA A 551 7.08 15.31 -2.84
C ALA A 551 7.19 15.95 -1.45
N LEU A 552 6.78 15.24 -0.40
CA LEU A 552 6.90 15.68 0.99
C LEU A 552 8.36 15.89 1.41
N THR A 553 9.27 15.06 0.92
CA THR A 553 10.72 15.23 1.15
C THR A 553 11.25 16.49 0.47
N LEU A 554 10.85 16.76 -0.78
CA LEU A 554 11.18 18.01 -1.46
C LEU A 554 10.67 19.21 -0.68
N LEU A 555 9.40 19.20 -0.26
CA LEU A 555 8.76 20.27 0.51
C LEU A 555 9.49 20.53 1.83
N ALA A 556 9.94 19.48 2.53
CA ALA A 556 10.72 19.61 3.75
C ALA A 556 12.09 20.28 3.50
N LEU A 557 12.78 19.87 2.43
CA LEU A 557 14.09 20.41 2.05
C LEU A 557 14.05 21.87 1.57
N ILE A 558 12.85 22.41 1.32
CA ILE A 558 12.63 23.82 0.99
C ILE A 558 11.80 24.57 2.05
N ASP A 559 11.48 23.93 3.17
CA ASP A 559 10.64 24.43 4.28
C ASP A 559 9.29 25.04 3.83
N LEU A 560 8.63 24.42 2.84
CA LEU A 560 7.35 24.90 2.32
C LEU A 560 6.17 24.25 3.05
N THR A 561 5.59 24.96 4.00
CA THR A 561 4.35 24.54 4.71
C THR A 561 3.11 24.67 3.81
N PRO A 562 1.95 24.05 4.16
CA PRO A 562 0.74 24.12 3.35
C PRO A 562 0.30 25.54 2.96
N ASN A 563 0.44 26.51 3.88
CA ASN A 563 0.08 27.91 3.65
C ASN A 563 1.23 28.76 3.12
N GLY A 564 2.41 28.18 2.90
CA GLY A 564 3.60 28.90 2.44
C GLY A 564 3.57 29.22 0.95
N SER A 565 4.42 30.18 0.56
CA SER A 565 4.58 30.62 -0.83
C SER A 565 5.80 29.97 -1.48
N TRP A 566 5.67 29.57 -2.76
CA TRP A 566 6.82 29.14 -3.57
C TRP A 566 7.84 30.27 -3.77
N ALA A 567 7.48 31.55 -3.55
CA ALA A 567 8.42 32.65 -3.62
C ALA A 567 9.30 32.81 -2.36
N GLU A 568 8.92 32.18 -1.24
CA GLU A 568 9.50 32.40 0.10
C GLU A 568 10.12 31.10 0.67
N LEU A 569 10.84 30.37 -0.18
CA LEU A 569 11.46 29.10 0.20
C LEU A 569 12.71 29.29 1.08
N LYS A 570 13.08 28.25 1.83
CA LYS A 570 14.36 28.16 2.55
C LYS A 570 15.19 27.00 2.03
N ARG A 571 16.42 26.85 2.54
CA ARG A 571 17.33 25.72 2.25
C ARG A 571 17.86 25.11 3.55
N PRO A 572 16.99 24.54 4.41
CA PRO A 572 17.45 23.92 5.66
C PRO A 572 18.38 22.74 5.40
N LEU A 573 19.27 22.48 6.36
CA LEU A 573 20.09 21.29 6.41
C LEU A 573 19.39 20.23 7.26
N LEU A 574 18.94 19.13 6.65
CA LEU A 574 18.08 18.16 7.33
C LEU A 574 18.59 16.73 7.20
N GLY A 575 18.56 15.99 8.31
CA GLY A 575 18.67 14.53 8.30
C GLY A 575 17.33 13.86 7.97
N VAL A 576 17.35 12.53 7.77
CA VAL A 576 16.14 11.76 7.43
C VAL A 576 15.06 11.85 8.51
N THR A 577 15.44 11.69 9.79
CA THR A 577 14.49 11.77 10.91
C THR A 577 13.88 13.17 11.04
N PRO A 578 14.67 14.27 11.01
CA PRO A 578 14.11 15.62 10.90
C PRO A 578 13.14 15.83 9.75
N ILE A 579 13.40 15.26 8.55
CA ILE A 579 12.47 15.32 7.43
C ILE A 579 11.16 14.62 7.79
N MET A 580 11.21 13.39 8.32
CA MET A 580 9.99 12.65 8.72
C MET A 580 9.20 13.39 9.80
N THR A 581 9.88 13.98 10.79
CA THR A 581 9.25 14.81 11.83
C THR A 581 8.58 16.04 11.22
N TRP A 582 9.27 16.78 10.35
CA TRP A 582 8.69 17.93 9.66
C TRP A 582 7.47 17.55 8.82
N VAL A 583 7.50 16.40 8.15
CA VAL A 583 6.38 15.87 7.37
C VAL A 583 5.18 15.53 8.27
N LYS A 584 5.43 14.95 9.45
CA LYS A 584 4.39 14.73 10.45
C LYS A 584 3.79 16.06 10.92
N ASP A 585 4.63 17.00 11.35
CA ASP A 585 4.18 18.23 12.02
C ASP A 585 3.55 19.24 11.05
N SER A 586 4.10 19.38 9.83
CA SER A 586 3.64 20.37 8.85
C SER A 586 2.54 19.84 7.92
N TYR A 587 2.52 18.54 7.63
CA TYR A 587 1.62 17.92 6.65
C TYR A 587 0.71 16.83 7.24
N GLY A 588 0.81 16.54 8.54
CA GLY A 588 -0.08 15.58 9.23
C GLY A 588 0.10 14.14 8.76
N LYS A 589 1.30 13.80 8.24
CA LYS A 589 1.60 12.45 7.73
C LYS A 589 2.69 11.78 8.56
N GLU A 590 2.28 10.99 9.54
CA GLU A 590 3.16 10.20 10.37
C GLU A 590 3.52 8.87 9.70
N TYR A 591 4.75 8.81 9.20
CA TYR A 591 5.33 7.58 8.68
C TYR A 591 5.86 6.71 9.82
N ALA A 592 5.69 5.39 9.73
CA ALA A 592 6.23 4.47 10.72
C ALA A 592 7.77 4.62 10.80
N PRO A 593 8.40 4.54 11.99
CA PRO A 593 9.84 4.78 12.16
C PRO A 593 10.73 4.02 11.17
N ASN A 594 10.31 2.79 10.85
CA ASN A 594 10.97 1.81 10.01
C ASN A 594 11.06 2.24 8.53
N THR A 595 10.23 3.21 8.10
CA THR A 595 10.24 3.77 6.74
C THR A 595 11.38 4.77 6.51
N ARG A 596 12.16 5.11 7.54
CA ARG A 596 13.36 5.97 7.44
C ARG A 596 14.29 5.51 6.31
N GLU A 597 14.48 4.20 6.18
CA GLU A 597 15.34 3.65 5.13
C GLU A 597 14.78 3.86 3.72
N THR A 598 13.45 3.84 3.59
CA THR A 598 12.74 4.16 2.34
C THR A 598 12.95 5.62 1.95
N PHE A 599 12.81 6.57 2.89
CA PHE A 599 13.13 7.99 2.64
C PHE A 599 14.58 8.17 2.20
N ARG A 600 15.51 7.47 2.85
CA ARG A 600 16.93 7.57 2.55
C ARG A 600 17.26 7.01 1.16
N ARG A 601 16.98 5.73 0.92
CA ARG A 601 17.40 5.01 -0.29
C ARG A 601 16.55 5.32 -1.52
N GLN A 602 15.25 5.40 -1.36
CA GLN A 602 14.32 5.51 -2.50
C GLN A 602 13.98 6.96 -2.86
N THR A 603 14.36 7.94 -2.02
CA THR A 603 14.09 9.36 -2.26
C THR A 603 15.36 10.20 -2.18
N LEU A 604 16.02 10.30 -1.02
CA LEU A 604 17.14 11.22 -0.83
C LEU A 604 18.38 10.84 -1.64
N HIS A 605 18.73 9.55 -1.71
CA HIS A 605 19.80 9.08 -2.59
C HIS A 605 19.51 9.41 -4.05
N GLN A 606 18.25 9.22 -4.48
CA GLN A 606 17.84 9.52 -5.86
C GLN A 606 17.88 11.03 -6.15
N PHE A 607 17.57 11.87 -5.17
CA PHE A 607 17.76 13.33 -5.28
C PHE A 607 19.23 13.70 -5.40
N VAL A 608 20.11 13.02 -4.68
CA VAL A 608 21.56 13.23 -4.78
C VAL A 608 22.09 12.78 -6.14
N ASP A 609 21.70 11.59 -6.59
CA ASP A 609 22.12 11.02 -7.88
C ASP A 609 21.64 11.88 -9.06
N ALA A 610 20.46 12.50 -8.93
CA ALA A 610 19.91 13.43 -9.91
C ALA A 610 20.42 14.88 -9.77
N GLY A 611 21.36 15.15 -8.84
CA GLY A 611 21.91 16.49 -8.61
C GLY A 611 20.92 17.51 -8.02
N LEU A 612 19.79 17.05 -7.49
CA LEU A 612 18.77 17.91 -6.85
C LEU A 612 19.16 18.30 -5.43
N CYS A 613 19.93 17.45 -4.73
CA CYS A 613 20.32 17.64 -3.34
C CYS A 613 21.81 17.35 -3.12
N LEU A 614 22.38 18.05 -2.16
CA LEU A 614 23.74 17.82 -1.65
C LEU A 614 23.68 16.86 -0.48
N TYR A 615 24.65 15.93 -0.43
CA TYR A 615 24.86 15.01 0.68
C TYR A 615 25.97 15.56 1.59
N ASN A 616 25.68 15.73 2.87
CA ASN A 616 26.59 16.27 3.89
C ASN A 616 27.36 17.54 3.46
N PRO A 617 26.68 18.60 2.96
CA PRO A 617 27.38 19.82 2.56
C PRO A 617 28.09 20.53 3.72
N ASP A 618 27.71 20.21 4.97
CA ASP A 618 28.37 20.69 6.19
C ASP A 618 29.67 19.94 6.52
N LYS A 619 29.75 18.66 6.18
CA LYS A 619 30.90 17.79 6.42
C LYS A 619 31.05 16.71 5.32
N PRO A 620 31.69 17.04 4.18
CA PRO A 620 31.74 16.16 3.01
C PRO A 620 32.42 14.79 3.23
N ASP A 621 33.36 14.70 4.17
CA ASP A 621 34.09 13.48 4.55
C ASP A 621 33.29 12.54 5.48
N ARG A 622 32.05 12.90 5.84
CA ARG A 622 31.22 12.08 6.74
C ARG A 622 30.90 10.72 6.09
N PRO A 623 31.12 9.59 6.80
CA PRO A 623 30.82 8.25 6.30
C PRO A 623 29.38 8.12 5.80
N VAL A 624 29.18 7.38 4.70
CA VAL A 624 27.88 7.20 4.01
C VAL A 624 26.80 6.58 4.93
N ASN A 625 27.21 5.84 5.95
CA ASN A 625 26.33 5.19 6.94
C ASN A 625 26.21 5.96 8.26
N SER A 626 26.72 7.20 8.34
CA SER A 626 26.67 7.98 9.57
C SER A 626 25.22 8.29 9.98
N PRO A 627 24.84 8.10 11.25
CA PRO A 627 23.52 8.54 11.74
C PRO A 627 23.34 10.06 11.68
N SER A 628 24.44 10.81 11.58
CA SER A 628 24.46 12.28 11.43
C SER A 628 24.40 12.74 9.97
N ALA A 629 24.10 11.86 9.02
CA ALA A 629 23.95 12.23 7.62
C ALA A 629 22.82 13.26 7.42
N CYS A 630 23.08 14.28 6.61
CA CYS A 630 22.15 15.36 6.30
C CYS A 630 22.19 15.77 4.83
N TYR A 631 21.14 16.45 4.41
CA TYR A 631 20.84 16.79 3.02
C TYR A 631 20.40 18.26 2.94
N GLN A 632 20.68 18.88 1.81
CA GLN A 632 20.24 20.24 1.50
C GLN A 632 19.96 20.35 0.01
N ILE A 633 18.90 21.07 -0.39
CA ILE A 633 18.58 21.28 -1.81
C ILE A 633 19.73 22.02 -2.52
N ALA A 634 20.05 21.65 -3.76
CA ALA A 634 21.05 22.35 -4.57
C ALA A 634 20.65 23.82 -4.80
N LEU A 635 21.65 24.73 -4.86
CA LEU A 635 21.38 26.17 -4.94
C LEU A 635 20.73 26.55 -6.28
N GLU A 636 21.19 25.93 -7.36
CA GLU A 636 20.70 26.16 -8.71
C GLU A 636 19.24 25.74 -8.84
N LEU A 637 18.90 24.58 -8.27
CA LEU A 637 17.52 24.10 -8.24
C LEU A 637 16.64 25.01 -7.37
N PHE A 638 17.13 25.47 -6.23
CA PHE A 638 16.38 26.40 -5.37
C PHE A 638 15.94 27.66 -6.15
N HIS A 639 16.82 28.24 -6.96
CA HIS A 639 16.48 29.41 -7.77
C HIS A 639 15.39 29.13 -8.81
N VAL A 640 15.36 27.92 -9.38
CA VAL A 640 14.29 27.49 -10.29
C VAL A 640 12.98 27.35 -9.52
N LEU A 641 12.99 26.67 -8.38
CA LEU A 641 11.79 26.41 -7.55
C LEU A 641 11.09 27.70 -7.10
N VAL A 642 11.86 28.75 -6.78
CA VAL A 642 11.31 30.06 -6.38
C VAL A 642 10.42 30.67 -7.47
N THR A 643 10.65 30.30 -8.73
CA THR A 643 9.88 30.82 -9.87
C THR A 643 8.66 29.99 -10.24
N PHE A 644 8.36 28.91 -9.50
CA PHE A 644 7.20 28.06 -9.78
C PHE A 644 5.89 28.85 -9.76
N GLY A 645 5.02 28.60 -10.76
CA GLY A 645 3.76 29.33 -10.94
C GLY A 645 3.88 30.71 -11.58
N THR A 646 5.10 31.24 -11.78
CA THR A 646 5.33 32.51 -12.48
C THR A 646 5.49 32.32 -13.99
N GLN A 647 5.47 33.43 -14.75
CA GLN A 647 5.72 33.39 -16.20
C GLN A 647 7.14 32.90 -16.55
N SER A 648 8.10 33.09 -15.64
CA SER A 648 9.51 32.72 -15.82
C SER A 648 9.82 31.25 -15.51
N TRP A 649 8.88 30.49 -14.94
CA TRP A 649 9.07 29.09 -14.55
C TRP A 649 9.62 28.23 -15.70
N LYS A 650 8.95 28.30 -16.86
CA LYS A 650 9.27 27.42 -18.00
C LYS A 650 10.68 27.67 -18.54
N SER A 651 11.08 28.93 -18.68
CA SER A 651 12.41 29.29 -19.17
C SER A 651 13.50 28.88 -18.19
N ASN A 652 13.29 29.13 -16.90
CA ASN A 652 14.28 28.81 -15.86
C ASN A 652 14.48 27.30 -15.70
N LEU A 653 13.40 26.52 -15.75
CA LEU A 653 13.48 25.06 -15.73
C LEU A 653 14.24 24.52 -16.95
N GLN A 654 13.98 25.05 -18.15
CA GLN A 654 14.68 24.61 -19.37
C GLN A 654 16.18 24.90 -19.32
N ASN A 655 16.57 26.09 -18.86
CA ASN A 655 17.98 26.43 -18.70
C ASN A 655 18.66 25.48 -17.70
N TRP A 656 18.02 25.25 -16.55
CA TRP A 656 18.54 24.31 -15.55
C TRP A 656 18.68 22.88 -16.07
N LEU A 657 17.70 22.37 -16.83
CA LEU A 657 17.78 21.04 -17.45
C LEU A 657 18.91 20.90 -18.49
N GLN A 658 19.30 22.00 -19.14
CA GLN A 658 20.45 22.00 -20.06
C GLN A 658 21.79 21.98 -19.30
N GLU A 659 21.85 22.67 -18.16
CA GLU A 659 23.05 22.79 -17.33
C GLU A 659 23.21 21.63 -16.32
N SER A 660 22.13 20.90 -16.02
CA SER A 660 22.08 19.89 -14.96
C SER A 660 23.11 18.76 -15.13
N THR A 661 23.42 18.37 -16.37
CA THR A 661 24.43 17.34 -16.65
C THR A 661 25.83 17.81 -16.22
N THR A 662 26.13 19.10 -16.43
CA THR A 662 27.38 19.73 -16.01
C THR A 662 27.43 19.91 -14.49
N LEU A 663 26.31 20.27 -13.85
CA LEU A 663 26.20 20.40 -12.39
C LEU A 663 26.35 19.04 -11.68
N ILE A 664 25.70 17.98 -12.17
CA ILE A 664 25.87 16.60 -11.68
C ILE A 664 27.35 16.20 -11.80
N SER A 665 28.00 16.51 -12.94
CA SER A 665 29.43 16.25 -13.13
C SER A 665 30.30 17.05 -12.17
N GLN A 666 30.00 18.33 -11.90
CA GLN A 666 30.74 19.17 -10.95
C GLN A 666 30.58 18.72 -9.50
N TYR A 667 29.36 18.33 -9.08
CA TYR A 667 29.11 17.77 -7.76
C TYR A 667 29.70 16.36 -7.60
N ALA A 668 29.81 15.58 -8.69
CA ALA A 668 30.57 14.34 -8.74
C ALA A 668 32.09 14.58 -8.66
N MET A 669 32.61 15.58 -9.39
CA MET A 669 34.03 15.98 -9.36
C MET A 669 34.47 16.53 -7.99
N GLY A 670 33.58 17.19 -7.25
CA GLY A 670 33.82 17.59 -5.85
C GLY A 670 33.99 16.41 -4.89
N ARG A 671 33.58 15.19 -5.30
CA ARG A 671 33.79 13.91 -4.59
C ARG A 671 34.99 13.12 -5.12
N GLU A 672 35.50 13.45 -6.32
CA GLU A 672 36.57 12.70 -7.01
C GLU A 672 38.01 13.08 -6.56
N MET A 673 38.20 13.79 -5.45
CA MET A 673 39.55 14.12 -4.95
C MET A 673 40.28 13.00 -4.20
N GLU A 674 39.79 11.75 -4.21
CA GLU A 674 40.56 10.58 -3.75
C GLU A 674 40.31 9.34 -4.64
N LEU A 675 40.92 9.28 -5.83
CA LEU A 675 41.05 8.03 -6.59
C LEU A 675 42.20 7.19 -6.01
N ILE A 676 42.03 5.86 -5.96
CA ILE A 676 43.07 4.94 -5.46
C ILE A 676 43.95 4.53 -6.66
N PRO A 677 45.24 4.90 -6.72
CA PRO A 677 46.14 4.44 -7.77
C PRO A 677 46.51 2.97 -7.57
N LEU A 678 46.55 2.18 -8.66
CA LEU A 678 46.95 0.77 -8.63
C LEU A 678 47.83 0.43 -9.84
N THR A 679 49.02 -0.12 -9.60
CA THR A 679 49.93 -0.58 -10.66
C THR A 679 49.75 -2.08 -10.89
N LEU A 680 49.33 -2.46 -12.09
CA LEU A 680 49.12 -3.84 -12.53
C LEU A 680 50.31 -4.36 -13.33
N ASN A 681 50.64 -5.64 -13.14
CA ASN A 681 51.66 -6.38 -13.89
C ASN A 681 53.04 -5.67 -13.98
N GLY A 682 53.33 -4.79 -13.01
CA GLY A 682 54.56 -3.99 -12.93
C GLY A 682 54.72 -2.90 -14.00
N LYS A 683 53.68 -2.59 -14.79
CA LYS A 683 53.79 -1.67 -15.95
C LYS A 683 52.57 -0.77 -16.19
N THR A 684 51.36 -1.20 -15.83
CA THR A 684 50.12 -0.49 -16.18
C THR A 684 49.54 0.19 -14.94
N GLU A 685 49.48 1.52 -14.92
CA GLU A 685 48.76 2.25 -13.87
C GLU A 685 47.28 2.38 -14.22
N ILE A 686 46.41 1.94 -13.31
CA ILE A 686 44.96 2.17 -13.36
C ILE A 686 44.51 2.96 -12.13
N LYS A 687 43.35 3.61 -12.24
CA LYS A 687 42.74 4.37 -11.15
C LYS A 687 41.38 3.77 -10.80
N LEU A 688 41.24 3.34 -9.56
CA LEU A 688 40.00 2.77 -9.03
C LEU A 688 39.10 3.88 -8.46
N SER A 689 37.79 3.69 -8.53
CA SER A 689 36.81 4.61 -7.95
C SER A 689 36.88 4.60 -6.42
N PRO A 690 36.50 5.69 -5.72
CA PRO A 690 36.50 5.71 -4.26
C PRO A 690 35.37 4.83 -3.70
N GLY A 691 35.69 3.95 -2.75
CA GLY A 691 34.68 3.15 -2.06
C GLY A 691 35.23 1.86 -1.48
N ALA A 692 34.47 1.24 -0.56
CA ALA A 692 34.89 0.01 0.10
C ALA A 692 35.10 -1.16 -0.88
N HIS A 693 34.31 -1.23 -1.95
CA HIS A 693 34.43 -2.29 -2.97
C HIS A 693 35.73 -2.17 -3.78
N SER A 694 36.04 -0.96 -4.21
CA SER A 694 37.24 -0.64 -4.98
C SER A 694 38.50 -0.71 -4.11
N GLN A 695 38.41 -0.31 -2.83
CA GLN A 695 39.48 -0.57 -1.85
C GLN A 695 39.75 -2.06 -1.69
N LEU A 696 38.71 -2.88 -1.62
CA LEU A 696 38.89 -4.34 -1.51
C LEU A 696 39.48 -4.94 -2.80
N ILE A 697 39.12 -4.44 -3.99
CA ILE A 697 39.79 -4.79 -5.25
C ILE A 697 41.28 -4.44 -5.21
N HIS A 698 41.62 -3.25 -4.72
CA HIS A 698 43.00 -2.84 -4.50
C HIS A 698 43.73 -3.80 -3.55
N ASP A 699 43.10 -4.16 -2.44
CA ASP A 699 43.70 -5.06 -1.43
C ASP A 699 43.84 -6.50 -1.97
N ILE A 700 42.93 -6.97 -2.83
CA ILE A 700 43.09 -8.25 -3.52
C ILE A 700 44.38 -8.28 -4.36
N VAL A 701 44.66 -7.21 -5.10
CA VAL A 701 45.83 -7.14 -5.98
C VAL A 701 47.12 -6.91 -5.19
N THR A 702 47.07 -6.09 -4.14
CA THR A 702 48.28 -5.65 -3.40
C THR A 702 48.61 -6.49 -2.17
N GLU A 703 47.64 -7.17 -1.57
CA GLU A 703 47.82 -8.00 -0.38
C GLU A 703 47.59 -9.49 -0.68
N PHE A 704 46.43 -9.86 -1.24
CA PHE A 704 46.11 -11.27 -1.50
C PHE A 704 47.02 -11.87 -2.57
N GLY A 705 47.14 -11.22 -3.74
CA GLY A 705 47.95 -11.69 -4.86
C GLY A 705 49.39 -12.03 -4.45
N PRO A 706 50.16 -11.09 -3.85
CA PRO A 706 51.53 -11.36 -3.43
C PRO A 706 51.69 -12.45 -2.36
N ARG A 707 50.65 -12.75 -1.56
CA ARG A 707 50.68 -13.73 -0.47
C ARG A 707 50.31 -15.13 -0.92
N PHE A 708 49.27 -15.25 -1.72
CA PHE A 708 48.67 -16.54 -2.09
C PHE A 708 48.91 -16.94 -3.54
N ALA A 709 49.31 -16.01 -4.40
CA ALA A 709 49.66 -16.25 -5.79
C ALA A 709 50.84 -15.35 -6.26
N PRO A 710 52.03 -15.46 -5.61
CA PRO A 710 53.17 -14.61 -5.92
C PRO A 710 53.59 -14.74 -7.39
N GLY A 711 53.67 -13.60 -8.09
CA GLY A 711 53.98 -13.57 -9.52
C GLY A 711 52.79 -13.87 -10.44
N ALA A 712 51.56 -13.89 -9.91
CA ALA A 712 50.37 -13.95 -10.73
C ALA A 712 50.20 -12.68 -11.59
N GLU A 713 49.75 -12.90 -12.82
CA GLU A 713 49.36 -11.88 -13.78
C GLU A 713 47.90 -11.50 -13.52
N VAL A 714 47.60 -10.21 -13.42
CA VAL A 714 46.21 -9.72 -13.44
C VAL A 714 45.70 -9.89 -14.86
N ILE A 715 44.59 -10.60 -15.04
CA ILE A 715 43.96 -10.86 -16.34
C ILE A 715 42.74 -9.97 -16.53
N TYR A 716 41.94 -9.79 -15.47
CA TYR A 716 40.76 -8.94 -15.49
C TYR A 716 40.58 -8.25 -14.16
N LEU A 717 40.16 -6.98 -14.21
CA LEU A 717 39.74 -6.21 -13.05
C LEU A 717 38.56 -5.33 -13.48
N GLY A 718 37.40 -5.57 -12.88
CA GLY A 718 36.18 -4.80 -13.10
C GLY A 718 35.80 -4.03 -11.84
N ASP A 719 35.85 -2.70 -11.91
CA ASP A 719 35.33 -1.82 -10.86
C ASP A 719 34.04 -1.17 -11.36
N THR A 720 32.91 -1.53 -10.75
CA THR A 720 31.58 -1.03 -11.12
C THR A 720 31.44 0.50 -11.10
N GLY A 721 32.34 1.22 -10.42
CA GLY A 721 32.39 2.68 -10.39
C GLY A 721 33.45 3.33 -11.30
N ALA A 722 34.35 2.57 -11.93
CA ALA A 722 35.42 3.11 -12.76
C ALA A 722 34.97 3.34 -14.23
N LYS A 723 35.58 4.30 -14.92
CA LYS A 723 35.31 4.57 -16.35
C LYS A 723 35.94 3.53 -17.30
N GLU A 724 36.94 2.78 -16.84
CA GLU A 724 37.67 1.79 -17.63
C GLU A 724 38.00 0.53 -16.79
N ASP A 725 37.65 -0.66 -17.31
CA ASP A 725 38.10 -1.95 -16.76
C ASP A 725 39.46 -2.33 -17.35
N PHE A 726 40.28 -3.07 -16.59
CA PHE A 726 41.48 -3.71 -17.13
C PHE A 726 41.16 -5.12 -17.62
N PHE A 727 41.53 -5.47 -18.86
CA PHE A 727 41.27 -6.80 -19.42
C PHE A 727 42.31 -7.25 -20.46
N GLU A 728 43.12 -8.25 -20.10
CA GLU A 728 44.09 -8.93 -20.97
C GLU A 728 43.41 -10.05 -21.76
N LYS A 729 42.57 -9.66 -22.73
CA LYS A 729 41.72 -10.58 -23.49
C LYS A 729 42.51 -11.69 -24.20
N ASP A 730 43.62 -11.33 -24.84
CA ASP A 730 44.44 -12.28 -25.60
C ASP A 730 45.08 -13.31 -24.67
N ARG A 731 45.53 -12.87 -23.49
CA ARG A 731 46.11 -13.74 -22.47
C ARG A 731 45.10 -14.74 -21.90
N LEU A 732 43.84 -14.30 -21.69
CA LEU A 732 42.77 -15.22 -21.28
C LEU A 732 42.43 -16.24 -22.38
N ALA A 733 42.48 -15.83 -23.65
CA ALA A 733 42.24 -16.70 -24.80
C ALA A 733 43.32 -17.79 -24.95
N GLU A 734 44.59 -17.48 -24.64
CA GLU A 734 45.68 -18.48 -24.57
C GLU A 734 45.40 -19.58 -23.54
N LEU A 735 44.65 -19.28 -22.49
CA LEU A 735 44.21 -20.25 -21.48
C LEU A 735 42.97 -21.03 -21.90
N GLY A 736 42.49 -20.88 -23.13
CA GLY A 736 41.32 -21.60 -23.67
C GLY A 736 39.97 -20.93 -23.40
N VAL A 737 39.95 -19.72 -22.84
CA VAL A 737 38.71 -19.03 -22.45
C VAL A 737 38.48 -17.78 -23.29
N VAL A 738 37.37 -17.74 -24.03
CA VAL A 738 36.98 -16.58 -24.84
C VAL A 738 35.64 -16.06 -24.34
N VAL A 739 35.58 -14.77 -23.97
CA VAL A 739 34.38 -14.14 -23.41
C VAL A 739 33.95 -12.94 -24.25
N ASP A 740 32.70 -12.96 -24.74
CA ASP A 740 32.12 -11.92 -25.60
C ASP A 740 31.42 -10.78 -24.83
N ARG A 741 31.18 -10.94 -23.53
CA ARG A 741 30.49 -9.94 -22.69
C ARG A 741 31.17 -9.79 -21.33
N LYS A 742 31.60 -8.56 -21.01
CA LYS A 742 32.29 -8.20 -19.77
C LYS A 742 31.50 -8.54 -18.49
N GLY A 743 30.18 -8.34 -18.48
CA GLY A 743 29.31 -8.54 -17.30
C GLY A 743 29.07 -9.98 -16.83
N LYS A 744 29.92 -10.94 -17.24
CA LYS A 744 29.87 -12.34 -16.77
C LYS A 744 31.13 -12.77 -16.00
N LEU A 745 32.22 -11.99 -16.06
CA LEU A 745 33.45 -12.23 -15.32
C LEU A 745 33.26 -11.91 -13.82
N PRO A 746 34.08 -12.48 -12.93
CA PRO A 746 34.16 -12.04 -11.53
C PRO A 746 34.91 -10.70 -11.42
N ASP A 747 34.83 -10.02 -10.27
CA ASP A 747 35.45 -8.69 -10.08
C ASP A 747 36.97 -8.66 -10.36
N VAL A 748 37.70 -9.72 -9.97
CA VAL A 748 39.15 -9.86 -10.25
C VAL A 748 39.47 -11.27 -10.76
N VAL A 749 40.30 -11.34 -11.80
CA VAL A 749 40.87 -12.61 -12.32
C VAL A 749 42.39 -12.53 -12.29
N LEU A 750 43.03 -13.47 -11.57
CA LEU A 750 44.48 -13.60 -11.50
C LEU A 750 44.91 -14.94 -12.12
N TYR A 751 45.87 -14.94 -13.03
CA TYR A 751 46.50 -16.16 -13.54
C TYR A 751 47.87 -16.33 -12.89
N TRP A 752 48.11 -17.48 -12.25
CA TRP A 752 49.39 -17.82 -11.64
C TRP A 752 50.14 -18.86 -12.48
N PRO A 753 51.14 -18.44 -13.29
CA PRO A 753 51.79 -19.33 -14.26
C PRO A 753 52.53 -20.50 -13.61
N GLU A 754 53.14 -20.29 -12.43
CA GLU A 754 53.94 -21.30 -11.75
C GLU A 754 53.12 -22.53 -11.33
N ARG A 755 51.87 -22.31 -10.88
CA ARG A 755 50.94 -23.37 -10.47
C ARG A 755 49.96 -23.75 -11.57
N ASN A 756 49.94 -23.01 -12.67
CA ASN A 756 48.92 -23.08 -13.71
C ASN A 756 47.50 -22.97 -13.12
N TRP A 757 47.26 -21.95 -12.29
CA TRP A 757 45.96 -21.70 -11.64
C TRP A 757 45.35 -20.37 -12.10
N LEU A 758 44.04 -20.37 -12.29
CA LEU A 758 43.24 -19.18 -12.56
C LEU A 758 42.33 -18.90 -11.36
N LEU A 759 42.64 -17.83 -10.63
CA LEU A 759 41.91 -17.40 -9.45
C LEU A 759 40.78 -16.46 -9.87
N LEU A 760 39.55 -16.84 -9.55
CA LEU A 760 38.31 -16.15 -9.86
C LEU A 760 37.76 -15.53 -8.57
N ILE A 761 37.92 -14.22 -8.40
CA ILE A 761 37.77 -13.54 -7.11
C ILE A 761 36.61 -12.54 -7.18
N GLU A 762 35.63 -12.67 -6.29
CA GLU A 762 34.55 -11.67 -6.10
C GLU A 762 34.86 -10.78 -4.89
N SER A 763 34.70 -9.46 -5.05
CA SER A 763 34.93 -8.42 -4.03
C SER A 763 33.63 -8.11 -3.28
N VAL A 764 33.45 -8.76 -2.14
CA VAL A 764 32.16 -8.83 -1.44
C VAL A 764 32.06 -7.76 -0.36
N THR A 765 31.47 -6.61 -0.73
CA THR A 765 31.16 -5.51 0.20
C THR A 765 29.66 -5.35 0.43
N SER A 766 28.89 -5.13 -0.65
CA SER A 766 27.42 -5.12 -0.67
C SER A 766 26.81 -6.05 -1.73
N HIS A 767 27.60 -6.48 -2.72
CA HIS A 767 27.23 -7.49 -3.71
C HIS A 767 27.43 -8.91 -3.14
N GLY A 768 26.93 -9.94 -3.83
CA GLY A 768 26.95 -11.33 -3.34
C GLY A 768 28.30 -12.03 -3.53
N PRO A 769 28.64 -13.03 -2.70
CA PRO A 769 29.88 -13.81 -2.84
C PRO A 769 29.79 -14.84 -3.95
N VAL A 770 30.84 -15.67 -4.09
CA VAL A 770 30.74 -16.94 -4.84
C VAL A 770 29.83 -17.91 -4.07
N ASP A 771 28.53 -17.81 -4.33
CA ASP A 771 27.52 -18.75 -3.85
C ASP A 771 27.45 -19.99 -4.75
N GLY A 772 26.64 -21.00 -4.35
CA GLY A 772 26.55 -22.25 -5.11
C GLY A 772 26.09 -22.08 -6.56
N LYS A 773 25.28 -21.05 -6.86
CA LYS A 773 24.84 -20.74 -8.21
C LYS A 773 25.96 -20.08 -9.00
N ARG A 774 26.61 -19.07 -8.43
CA ARG A 774 27.71 -18.32 -9.04
C ARG A 774 28.93 -19.21 -9.30
N HIS A 775 29.25 -20.10 -8.38
CA HIS A 775 30.25 -21.15 -8.57
C HIS A 775 29.95 -21.99 -9.83
N GLY A 776 28.71 -22.48 -9.97
CA GLY A 776 28.29 -23.26 -11.15
C GLY A 776 28.32 -22.45 -12.45
N GLU A 777 27.99 -21.15 -12.40
CA GLU A 777 28.09 -20.25 -13.56
C GLU A 777 29.54 -20.05 -13.99
N LEU A 778 30.45 -19.81 -13.05
CA LEU A 778 31.87 -19.62 -13.33
C LEU A 778 32.51 -20.92 -13.81
N ALA A 779 32.23 -22.06 -13.17
CA ALA A 779 32.72 -23.37 -13.61
C ALA A 779 32.32 -23.70 -15.05
N LYS A 780 31.10 -23.31 -15.45
CA LYS A 780 30.65 -23.46 -16.83
C LYS A 780 31.30 -22.46 -17.78
N LEU A 781 31.49 -21.22 -17.35
CA LEU A 781 32.09 -20.17 -18.18
C LEU A 781 33.56 -20.46 -18.49
N PHE A 782 34.28 -21.07 -17.54
CA PHE A 782 35.69 -21.39 -17.64
C PHE A 782 35.95 -22.90 -17.88
N SER A 783 34.98 -23.65 -18.42
CA SER A 783 35.08 -25.12 -18.55
C SER A 783 36.20 -25.59 -19.48
N GLU A 784 36.53 -24.79 -20.50
CA GLU A 784 37.61 -25.05 -21.46
C GLU A 784 38.96 -24.50 -21.00
N CYS A 785 39.05 -23.97 -19.77
CA CYS A 785 40.28 -23.39 -19.27
C CYS A 785 41.36 -24.46 -19.06
N SER A 786 42.56 -24.21 -19.58
CA SER A 786 43.72 -25.09 -19.41
C SER A 786 44.36 -25.00 -18.01
N ALA A 787 43.99 -23.99 -17.22
CA ALA A 787 44.44 -23.77 -15.85
C ALA A 787 43.45 -24.33 -14.81
N GLY A 788 43.95 -24.74 -13.64
CA GLY A 788 43.10 -25.13 -12.51
C GLY A 788 42.33 -23.94 -11.95
N LEU A 789 41.02 -24.08 -11.75
CA LEU A 789 40.16 -22.99 -11.27
C LEU A 789 40.15 -22.92 -9.75
N VAL A 790 40.38 -21.72 -9.21
CA VAL A 790 40.28 -21.43 -7.77
C VAL A 790 39.26 -20.33 -7.57
N TYR A 791 38.23 -20.57 -6.77
CA TYR A 791 37.16 -19.60 -6.52
C TYR A 791 37.36 -18.93 -5.18
N VAL A 792 37.36 -17.61 -5.15
CA VAL A 792 37.64 -16.84 -3.92
C VAL A 792 36.53 -15.81 -3.69
N SER A 793 35.97 -15.81 -2.48
CA SER A 793 35.17 -14.69 -2.00
C SER A 793 36.02 -13.83 -1.07
N ALA A 794 36.33 -12.62 -1.49
CA ALA A 794 37.11 -11.66 -0.71
C ALA A 794 36.18 -10.73 0.08
N PHE A 795 36.48 -10.48 1.35
CA PHE A 795 35.73 -9.57 2.22
C PHE A 795 36.64 -8.50 2.82
N PRO A 796 36.13 -7.29 3.13
CA PRO A 796 36.95 -6.28 3.80
C PRO A 796 37.23 -6.66 5.25
N ASP A 797 36.25 -7.27 5.93
CA ASP A 797 36.34 -7.66 7.33
C ASP A 797 35.47 -8.89 7.66
N ARG A 798 35.75 -9.53 8.80
CA ARG A 798 34.99 -10.72 9.24
C ARG A 798 33.53 -10.41 9.52
N LYS A 799 33.20 -9.17 9.93
CA LYS A 799 31.82 -8.73 10.20
C LYS A 799 30.97 -8.76 8.94
N THR A 800 31.55 -8.42 7.80
CA THR A 800 30.91 -8.46 6.48
C THR A 800 30.78 -9.91 6.04
N MET A 801 31.84 -10.72 6.18
CA MET A 801 31.80 -12.18 5.89
C MET A 801 30.65 -12.89 6.62
N VAL A 802 30.40 -12.59 7.90
CA VAL A 802 29.33 -13.23 8.69
C VAL A 802 27.94 -13.07 8.05
N LYS A 803 27.68 -11.96 7.35
CA LYS A 803 26.39 -11.71 6.67
C LYS A 803 26.15 -12.69 5.53
N TYR A 804 27.22 -13.18 4.91
CA TYR A 804 27.18 -14.03 3.73
C TYR A 804 27.60 -15.48 4.02
N LEU A 805 28.01 -15.76 5.25
CA LEU A 805 28.55 -17.07 5.67
C LEU A 805 27.65 -18.24 5.30
N SER A 806 26.33 -18.07 5.37
CA SER A 806 25.36 -19.14 5.08
C SER A 806 25.17 -19.46 3.60
N VAL A 807 25.66 -18.62 2.69
CA VAL A 807 25.46 -18.77 1.24
C VAL A 807 26.74 -19.07 0.47
N LEU A 808 27.91 -18.97 1.11
CA LEU A 808 29.20 -19.34 0.51
C LEU A 808 29.19 -20.77 -0.01
N ALA A 809 29.68 -20.96 -1.23
CA ALA A 809 29.77 -22.29 -1.82
C ALA A 809 30.83 -23.16 -1.12
N TRP A 810 30.55 -24.46 -1.00
CA TRP A 810 31.60 -25.45 -0.74
C TRP A 810 32.60 -25.49 -1.91
N GLU A 811 33.80 -26.03 -1.68
CA GLU A 811 34.89 -26.06 -2.66
C GLU A 811 35.35 -24.66 -3.10
N THR A 812 35.21 -23.68 -2.20
CA THR A 812 35.70 -22.31 -2.42
C THR A 812 36.58 -21.83 -1.28
N GLU A 813 37.37 -20.80 -1.58
CA GLU A 813 38.22 -20.10 -0.63
C GLU A 813 37.57 -18.78 -0.21
N VAL A 814 37.85 -18.38 1.02
CA VAL A 814 37.47 -17.08 1.55
C VAL A 814 38.71 -16.35 2.06
N TRP A 815 38.88 -15.12 1.61
CA TRP A 815 39.93 -14.22 2.07
C TRP A 815 39.32 -12.99 2.72
N VAL A 816 39.96 -12.49 3.78
CA VAL A 816 39.50 -11.31 4.51
C VAL A 816 40.66 -10.32 4.64
N ALA A 817 40.47 -9.10 4.14
CA ALA A 817 41.51 -8.08 4.09
C ALA A 817 41.99 -7.65 5.49
N ASP A 818 41.11 -7.68 6.51
CA ASP A 818 41.47 -7.41 7.92
C ASP A 818 42.41 -8.46 8.55
N ALA A 819 42.58 -9.61 7.91
CA ALA A 819 43.46 -10.70 8.32
C ALA A 819 44.22 -11.27 7.10
N PRO A 820 45.03 -10.43 6.42
CA PRO A 820 45.44 -10.66 5.03
C PRO A 820 46.38 -11.86 4.86
N THR A 821 46.99 -12.36 5.93
CA THR A 821 47.89 -13.52 5.93
C THR A 821 47.17 -14.86 6.05
N HIS A 822 45.84 -14.87 6.18
CA HIS A 822 45.05 -16.09 6.41
C HIS A 822 44.01 -16.29 5.30
N MET A 823 43.64 -17.55 5.09
CA MET A 823 42.58 -17.95 4.16
C MET A 823 41.71 -19.01 4.83
N ILE A 824 40.42 -19.02 4.52
CA ILE A 824 39.46 -19.99 5.04
C ILE A 824 39.02 -20.87 3.88
N HIS A 825 39.22 -22.18 4.03
CA HIS A 825 38.83 -23.17 3.04
C HIS A 825 37.47 -23.78 3.40
N PHE A 826 36.49 -23.71 2.49
CA PHE A 826 35.17 -24.32 2.66
C PHE A 826 35.12 -25.73 2.04
N ASN A 827 35.92 -26.66 2.58
CA ASN A 827 35.82 -28.12 2.39
C ASN A 827 36.72 -28.84 3.42
N GLY A 828 36.85 -30.17 3.43
CA GLY A 828 37.54 -30.83 4.56
C GLY A 828 38.14 -32.23 4.41
N ASP A 829 38.07 -32.91 3.26
CA ASP A 829 38.61 -34.27 3.15
C ASP A 829 40.15 -34.33 3.08
N ARG A 830 40.82 -33.24 2.67
CA ARG A 830 42.28 -33.18 2.45
C ARG A 830 43.09 -32.35 3.45
N PHE A 831 42.45 -31.60 4.36
CA PHE A 831 43.10 -30.53 5.13
C PHE A 831 43.06 -30.73 6.66
N LEU A 832 42.63 -31.90 7.15
CA LEU A 832 42.64 -32.22 8.58
C LEU A 832 44.03 -32.71 9.01
N GLY A 833 44.71 -31.91 9.82
CA GLY A 833 45.99 -32.27 10.45
C GLY A 833 46.45 -31.17 11.41
N PRO A 834 47.41 -31.46 12.31
CA PRO A 834 47.98 -30.45 13.20
C PRO A 834 48.69 -29.33 12.41
N HIS A 835 48.43 -28.08 12.76
CA HIS A 835 49.23 -26.92 12.32
C HIS A 835 50.47 -26.85 13.21
N LEU A 836 51.61 -27.37 12.73
CA LEU A 836 52.91 -27.27 13.40
C LEU A 836 53.70 -26.06 12.92
#